data_AF-A0AA36IK88-F1
#
_entry.id   AF-A0AA36IK88-F1
#
_cell.length_a   1.000
_cell.length_b   1.000
_cell.length_c   1.000
_cell.angle_alpha   90.00
_cell.angle_beta   90.00
_cell.angle_gamma   90.00
#
_symmetry.space_group_name_H-M   'P 1'
#
loop_
_entity.id
_entity.type
_entity.pdbx_description
1 polymer ?
#
loop_
_entity_poly.entity_id
_entity_poly.type
_entity_poly.pdbx_seq_one_letter_code
_entity_poly.pdbx_strand_id
1 'polypeptide(L)'
;MALWLCAAAAAGLAVLCALPLNVQVLPNDAAFVYEGRWLKSESEALADWPCTGLRFQVQASAPGEFSVHWHSRLSRVKLTVDGEAREFGSWLFAQHSTEVKLSKAGNFTVTLRKLSGSHPLGTGLGRWLPSRLAFRGLGPLPPQLQLRRPPKRRRRMEVLGTGDALGFCVAGSSSLGFWSAWLRAWQLQSCEAGWPSLVAEELEADLSLQALPGVGVVQNAYHHGAHHLHGAEPMLSYWPRVLAGFGTAAGAPRRAPEVVVVNLGEEDFKQPGRGGPTNVTFRTMYNKLLHSVINAYGGFRGRLAVLALGGCGAAALVEEAVGYFNDKIDLHADNATVRVKYFQLPCEKLDEGCLGFPGPARQASLAQGLAPELSPIATMPLQWRIETDEFFERQYESKILNMTDKAIVDKTAPQLIVDILKTSACPVVILTTGPATNVAASVAEALDMDPSLASNIREIHMMGSAYGVPGTNNVYDWQMTYNGVKGSCTEDAGQTYTGLSPPLIKNGTKSLIRPECRGVDMSAHGDTEWNVFMDVRAWRMVYGFLASSPADVYVLAANATLNMPVTLEQMELYASQLADPDLRIFVTELAKAFLEAGEAKWWDAQCAVAMDQVLSGQSIGVCSNWAEKKKTSVSLIWRSNLTEGELNPYGSVYDDADAHAPLIDYCLDGNVTQMWEVYWPQVNETN
;
A
#
# COMPACT_ATOMS: atom_id res chain seq x y z
N MET A 1 -81.55 -13.62 45.10
CA MET A 1 -81.37 -15.03 45.48
C MET A 1 -81.42 -15.86 44.20
N ALA A 2 -80.30 -15.93 43.47
CA ALA A 2 -80.12 -16.78 42.30
C ALA A 2 -78.63 -16.76 41.93
N LEU A 3 -77.89 -17.68 42.53
CA LEU A 3 -76.58 -18.14 42.07
C LEU A 3 -76.84 -19.56 41.60
N TRP A 4 -76.60 -19.85 40.33
CA TRP A 4 -76.24 -21.18 39.79
C TRP A 4 -75.95 -21.06 38.29
N LEU A 5 -74.99 -21.86 37.83
CA LEU A 5 -74.64 -22.18 36.44
C LEU A 5 -73.76 -21.19 35.67
N CYS A 6 -72.45 -21.46 35.64
CA CYS A 6 -71.81 -22.01 34.44
C CYS A 6 -70.36 -22.40 34.72
N ALA A 7 -70.17 -23.70 34.94
CA ALA A 7 -68.90 -24.40 34.76
C ALA A 7 -68.98 -25.18 33.43
N ALA A 8 -67.81 -25.44 32.85
CA ALA A 8 -67.53 -26.36 31.74
C ALA A 8 -67.73 -25.84 30.30
N ALA A 9 -66.72 -25.12 29.81
CA ALA A 9 -66.28 -25.20 28.42
C ALA A 9 -64.74 -25.13 28.37
N ALA A 10 -64.07 -26.20 28.82
CA ALA A 10 -62.66 -26.44 28.52
C ALA A 10 -62.56 -26.91 27.06
N ALA A 11 -62.73 -25.97 26.12
CA ALA A 11 -62.41 -26.18 24.73
C ALA A 11 -60.89 -26.13 24.57
N GLY A 12 -60.32 -27.21 24.04
CA GLY A 12 -58.89 -27.32 23.78
C GLY A 12 -58.38 -26.14 22.96
N LEU A 13 -57.61 -25.27 23.60
CA LEU A 13 -56.69 -24.38 22.92
C LEU A 13 -55.61 -25.29 22.32
N ALA A 14 -55.87 -25.80 21.11
CA ALA A 14 -54.82 -26.26 20.25
C ALA A 14 -53.87 -25.07 20.13
N VAL A 15 -52.74 -25.13 20.84
CA VAL A 15 -51.57 -24.31 20.54
C VAL A 15 -51.23 -24.70 19.11
N LEU A 16 -51.79 -23.95 18.16
CA LEU A 16 -51.25 -23.79 16.83
C LEU A 16 -49.85 -23.26 17.09
N CYS A 17 -48.90 -24.17 17.30
CA CYS A 17 -47.49 -23.92 17.15
C CYS A 17 -47.40 -23.31 15.77
N ALA A 18 -47.30 -21.98 15.71
CA ALA A 18 -47.07 -21.26 14.48
C ALA A 18 -45.82 -21.90 13.89
N LEU A 19 -46.02 -22.73 12.87
CA LEU A 19 -44.91 -23.27 12.11
C LEU A 19 -44.10 -22.03 11.72
N PRO A 20 -42.80 -21.99 12.04
CA PRO A 20 -41.99 -20.83 11.76
C PRO A 20 -42.19 -20.53 10.27
N LEU A 21 -42.85 -19.39 9.99
CA LEU A 21 -43.02 -18.93 8.63
C LEU A 21 -41.59 -18.89 8.08
N ASN A 22 -41.37 -19.64 7.00
CA ASN A 22 -40.11 -19.68 6.30
C ASN A 22 -39.89 -18.31 5.65
N VAL A 23 -39.44 -17.34 6.45
CA VAL A 23 -39.24 -15.96 6.01
C VAL A 23 -37.99 -15.94 5.13
N GLN A 24 -38.19 -15.62 3.87
CA GLN A 24 -37.12 -15.32 2.93
C GLN A 24 -36.28 -14.14 3.45
N VAL A 25 -34.95 -14.24 3.41
CA VAL A 25 -34.08 -13.11 3.77
C VAL A 25 -34.06 -12.13 2.60
N LEU A 26 -34.61 -10.94 2.79
CA LEU A 26 -34.75 -9.92 1.76
C LEU A 26 -33.43 -9.19 1.46
N PRO A 27 -33.20 -8.68 0.23
CA PRO A 27 -31.99 -7.93 -0.14
C PRO A 27 -31.66 -6.69 0.71
N ASN A 28 -32.59 -6.18 1.51
CA ASN A 28 -32.35 -5.04 2.39
C ASN A 28 -31.89 -5.44 3.81
N ASP A 29 -31.67 -6.73 4.08
CA ASP A 29 -31.20 -7.23 5.36
C ASP A 29 -29.87 -6.57 5.78
N ALA A 30 -29.77 -6.17 7.06
CA ALA A 30 -28.62 -5.44 7.59
C ALA A 30 -27.35 -6.30 7.72
N ALA A 31 -27.47 -7.63 7.64
CA ALA A 31 -26.34 -8.54 7.61
C ALA A 31 -25.56 -8.50 6.29
N PHE A 32 -26.17 -7.98 5.22
CA PHE A 32 -25.53 -7.85 3.91
C PHE A 32 -24.57 -6.66 3.84
N VAL A 33 -23.34 -6.92 3.40
CA VAL A 33 -22.35 -5.91 3.04
C VAL A 33 -22.23 -5.86 1.53
N TYR A 34 -22.59 -4.70 0.98
CA TYR A 34 -22.58 -4.43 -0.45
C TYR A 34 -21.27 -3.70 -0.83
N GLU A 35 -20.47 -4.32 -1.70
CA GLU A 35 -19.25 -3.76 -2.29
C GLU A 35 -19.55 -3.21 -3.69
N GLY A 36 -18.95 -2.08 -4.07
CA GLY A 36 -19.26 -1.40 -5.33
C GLY A 36 -20.57 -0.61 -5.27
N ARG A 37 -21.18 -0.38 -6.43
CA ARG A 37 -22.37 0.48 -6.57
C ARG A 37 -23.62 -0.36 -6.80
N TRP A 38 -24.61 -0.16 -5.95
CA TRP A 38 -25.87 -0.90 -5.94
C TRP A 38 -27.07 0.03 -5.93
N LEU A 39 -28.06 -0.27 -6.78
CA LEU A 39 -29.40 0.30 -6.68
C LEU A 39 -30.28 -0.67 -5.91
N LYS A 40 -30.71 -0.29 -4.70
CA LYS A 40 -31.43 -1.18 -3.78
C LYS A 40 -32.92 -0.84 -3.72
N SER A 41 -33.73 -1.89 -3.68
CA SER A 41 -35.17 -1.86 -3.42
C SER A 41 -35.52 -2.93 -2.37
N GLU A 42 -36.78 -3.04 -1.99
CA GLU A 42 -37.25 -4.11 -1.08
C GLU A 42 -37.17 -5.50 -1.72
N SER A 43 -37.33 -5.60 -3.04
CA SER A 43 -37.43 -6.87 -3.76
C SER A 43 -36.15 -7.30 -4.47
N GLU A 44 -35.20 -6.37 -4.68
CA GLU A 44 -33.91 -6.65 -5.32
C GLU A 44 -32.85 -5.59 -5.03
N ALA A 45 -31.59 -6.01 -5.10
CA ALA A 45 -30.44 -5.15 -5.24
C ALA A 45 -29.83 -5.33 -6.64
N LEU A 46 -29.72 -4.25 -7.41
CA LEU A 46 -29.22 -4.22 -8.78
C LEU A 46 -27.79 -3.69 -8.85
N ALA A 47 -26.97 -4.32 -9.68
CA ALA A 47 -25.61 -3.92 -9.98
C ALA A 47 -25.28 -4.21 -11.45
N ASP A 48 -24.50 -3.33 -12.09
CA ASP A 48 -23.95 -3.61 -13.43
C ASP A 48 -22.44 -3.37 -13.53
N TRP A 49 -21.86 -2.55 -12.65
CA TRP A 49 -20.41 -2.35 -12.59
C TRP A 49 -19.65 -3.66 -12.32
N PRO A 50 -18.47 -3.86 -12.91
CA PRO A 50 -17.62 -5.01 -12.61
C PRO A 50 -17.22 -5.03 -11.13
N CYS A 51 -16.91 -6.22 -10.63
CA CYS A 51 -16.43 -6.46 -9.27
C CYS A 51 -17.36 -5.99 -8.15
N THR A 52 -18.57 -5.58 -8.51
CA THR A 52 -19.65 -5.33 -7.57
C THR A 52 -19.99 -6.65 -6.87
N GLY A 53 -19.99 -6.60 -5.53
CA GLY A 53 -20.02 -7.78 -4.68
C GLY A 53 -21.01 -7.65 -3.54
N LEU A 54 -21.44 -8.80 -3.03
CA LEU A 54 -22.25 -8.95 -1.83
C LEU A 54 -21.53 -9.93 -0.91
N ARG A 55 -21.31 -9.53 0.34
CA ARG A 55 -20.73 -10.38 1.40
C ARG A 55 -21.68 -10.53 2.57
N PHE A 56 -21.73 -11.74 3.12
CA PHE A 56 -22.35 -12.02 4.42
C PHE A 56 -21.63 -13.17 5.13
N GLN A 57 -21.90 -13.34 6.42
CA GLN A 57 -21.45 -14.50 7.18
C GLN A 57 -22.63 -15.38 7.58
N VAL A 58 -22.41 -16.69 7.58
CA VAL A 58 -23.36 -17.67 8.12
C VAL A 58 -22.66 -18.41 9.25
N GLN A 59 -23.21 -18.28 10.45
CA GLN A 59 -22.80 -19.05 11.62
C GLN A 59 -23.66 -20.32 11.66
N ALA A 60 -23.04 -21.47 11.50
CA ALA A 60 -23.71 -22.77 11.54
C ALA A 60 -23.39 -23.50 12.86
N SER A 61 -24.41 -23.92 13.61
CA SER A 61 -24.24 -24.77 14.80
C SER A 61 -24.22 -26.26 14.46
N ALA A 62 -24.69 -26.63 13.28
CA ALA A 62 -24.68 -27.98 12.72
C ALA A 62 -24.67 -27.88 11.18
N PRO A 63 -24.44 -28.98 10.43
CA PRO A 63 -24.57 -28.96 8.98
C PRO A 63 -25.95 -28.43 8.53
N GLY A 64 -25.97 -27.71 7.42
CA GLY A 64 -27.20 -27.10 6.92
C GLY A 64 -27.05 -26.61 5.49
N GLU A 65 -28.17 -26.30 4.86
CA GLU A 65 -28.21 -25.77 3.50
C GLU A 65 -29.17 -24.60 3.39
N PHE A 66 -28.86 -23.70 2.46
CA PHE A 66 -29.73 -22.59 2.09
C PHE A 66 -29.50 -22.22 0.62
N SER A 67 -30.44 -21.53 0.00
CA SER A 67 -30.31 -21.08 -1.38
C SER A 67 -29.94 -19.60 -1.47
N VAL A 68 -29.09 -19.25 -2.44
CA VAL A 68 -28.81 -17.88 -2.84
C VAL A 68 -29.56 -17.61 -4.15
N HIS A 69 -30.34 -16.53 -4.21
CA HIS A 69 -31.16 -16.21 -5.39
C HIS A 69 -30.70 -14.93 -6.08
N TRP A 70 -30.45 -15.00 -7.40
CA TRP A 70 -30.12 -13.84 -8.21
C TRP A 70 -30.53 -14.02 -9.66
N HIS A 71 -30.73 -12.93 -10.39
CA HIS A 71 -30.83 -12.95 -11.85
C HIS A 71 -29.55 -12.39 -12.45
N SER A 72 -29.13 -12.97 -13.56
CA SER A 72 -28.03 -12.43 -14.34
C SER A 72 -28.35 -12.44 -15.82
N ARG A 73 -27.80 -11.46 -16.55
CA ARG A 73 -27.88 -11.38 -18.01
C ARG A 73 -26.51 -11.00 -18.53
N LEU A 74 -25.99 -11.71 -19.53
CA LEU A 74 -24.66 -11.48 -20.12
C LEU A 74 -23.58 -11.25 -19.05
N SER A 75 -23.63 -12.05 -17.99
CA SER A 75 -22.81 -11.84 -16.81
C SER A 75 -22.10 -13.12 -16.40
N ARG A 76 -20.87 -12.96 -15.92
CA ARG A 76 -20.18 -13.96 -15.11
C ARG A 76 -20.33 -13.55 -13.64
N VAL A 77 -20.72 -14.50 -12.82
CA VAL A 77 -20.93 -14.32 -11.38
C VAL A 77 -20.20 -15.43 -10.65
N LYS A 78 -19.43 -15.09 -9.62
CA LYS A 78 -18.73 -16.04 -8.76
C LYS A 78 -19.39 -16.05 -7.39
N LEU A 79 -19.74 -17.24 -6.91
CA LEU A 79 -20.16 -17.48 -5.54
C LEU A 79 -19.02 -18.19 -4.82
N THR A 80 -18.49 -17.59 -3.75
CA THR A 80 -17.45 -18.17 -2.92
C THR A 80 -17.99 -18.45 -1.53
N VAL A 81 -17.77 -19.64 -0.99
CA VAL A 81 -18.13 -20.06 0.36
C VAL A 81 -16.87 -20.57 1.05
N ASP A 82 -16.34 -19.78 2.00
CA ASP A 82 -15.12 -20.13 2.76
C ASP A 82 -13.94 -20.57 1.87
N GLY A 83 -13.73 -19.86 0.76
CA GLY A 83 -12.67 -20.13 -0.22
C GLY A 83 -13.08 -21.05 -1.37
N GLU A 84 -14.15 -21.86 -1.22
CA GLU A 84 -14.66 -22.68 -2.33
C GLU A 84 -15.47 -21.83 -3.30
N ALA A 85 -15.00 -21.71 -4.54
CA ALA A 85 -15.62 -20.89 -5.56
C ALA A 85 -16.40 -21.70 -6.59
N ARG A 86 -17.56 -21.16 -7.00
CA ARG A 86 -18.35 -21.64 -8.15
C ARG A 86 -18.68 -20.46 -9.06
N GLU A 87 -18.45 -20.63 -10.35
CA GLU A 87 -18.77 -19.62 -11.34
C GLU A 87 -20.02 -19.96 -12.14
N PHE A 88 -20.80 -18.93 -12.44
CA PHE A 88 -22.04 -19.00 -13.19
C PHE A 88 -21.97 -18.00 -14.35
N GLY A 89 -22.29 -18.47 -15.55
CA GLY A 89 -22.39 -17.63 -16.74
C GLY A 89 -23.78 -17.75 -17.34
N SER A 90 -24.37 -16.63 -17.77
CA SER A 90 -25.61 -16.66 -18.55
C SER A 90 -25.59 -15.69 -19.72
N TRP A 91 -25.99 -16.18 -20.89
CA TRP A 91 -26.20 -15.36 -22.08
C TRP A 91 -27.54 -14.64 -22.06
N LEU A 92 -28.62 -15.33 -21.66
CA LEU A 92 -29.98 -14.79 -21.56
C LEU A 92 -30.30 -14.35 -20.12
N PHE A 93 -31.48 -13.74 -19.93
CA PHE A 93 -32.01 -13.56 -18.58
C PHE A 93 -32.27 -14.94 -17.99
N ALA A 94 -31.37 -15.37 -17.10
CA ALA A 94 -31.55 -16.59 -16.35
C ALA A 94 -31.78 -16.23 -14.89
N GLN A 95 -32.85 -16.78 -14.33
CA GLN A 95 -33.02 -16.84 -12.90
C GLN A 95 -32.09 -17.93 -12.39
N HIS A 96 -31.16 -17.55 -11.52
CA HIS A 96 -30.24 -18.46 -10.87
C HIS A 96 -30.67 -18.64 -9.41
N SER A 97 -30.64 -19.89 -8.99
CA SER A 97 -30.74 -20.30 -7.60
C SER A 97 -29.68 -21.36 -7.40
N THR A 98 -28.84 -21.21 -6.38
CA THR A 98 -27.86 -22.25 -6.04
C THR A 98 -27.92 -22.58 -4.58
N GLU A 99 -27.86 -23.87 -4.28
CA GLU A 99 -27.80 -24.39 -2.91
C GLU A 99 -26.36 -24.29 -2.40
N VAL A 100 -26.23 -23.66 -1.25
CA VAL A 100 -25.01 -23.61 -0.44
C VAL A 100 -25.15 -24.66 0.66
N LYS A 101 -24.28 -25.67 0.63
CA LYS A 101 -24.24 -26.75 1.63
C LYS A 101 -23.07 -26.52 2.57
N LEU A 102 -23.35 -26.37 3.85
CA LEU A 102 -22.37 -26.22 4.92
C LEU A 102 -22.22 -27.59 5.59
N SER A 103 -21.08 -28.25 5.37
CA SER A 103 -20.83 -29.63 5.81
C SER A 103 -20.51 -29.77 7.30
N LYS A 104 -20.24 -28.67 7.99
CA LYS A 104 -19.83 -28.64 9.41
C LYS A 104 -20.33 -27.38 10.11
N ALA A 105 -20.30 -27.41 11.45
CA ALA A 105 -20.48 -26.21 12.26
C ALA A 105 -19.29 -25.24 12.08
N GLY A 106 -19.52 -23.94 12.17
CA GLY A 106 -18.49 -22.92 11.99
C GLY A 106 -19.04 -21.57 11.51
N ASN A 107 -18.13 -20.64 11.24
CA ASN A 107 -18.45 -19.35 10.63
C ASN A 107 -17.97 -19.37 9.18
N PHE A 108 -18.89 -19.21 8.24
CA PHE A 108 -18.60 -19.25 6.82
C PHE A 108 -18.81 -17.86 6.23
N THR A 109 -17.83 -17.37 5.48
CA THR A 109 -17.98 -16.14 4.69
C THR A 109 -18.48 -16.50 3.31
N VAL A 110 -19.59 -15.90 2.90
CA VAL A 110 -20.21 -16.10 1.60
C VAL A 110 -20.09 -14.81 0.80
N THR A 111 -19.57 -14.91 -0.42
CA THR A 111 -19.39 -13.78 -1.33
C THR A 111 -20.03 -14.09 -2.68
N LEU A 112 -20.91 -13.21 -3.16
CA LEU A 112 -21.45 -13.23 -4.52
C LEU A 112 -20.88 -12.02 -5.28
N ARG A 113 -20.08 -12.26 -6.32
CA ARG A 113 -19.38 -11.19 -7.06
C ARG A 113 -19.62 -11.26 -8.55
N LYS A 114 -19.86 -10.11 -9.18
CA LYS A 114 -19.95 -9.98 -10.64
C LYS A 114 -18.56 -9.84 -11.24
N LEU A 115 -18.17 -10.74 -12.13
CA LEU A 115 -16.84 -10.74 -12.78
C LEU A 115 -16.80 -9.93 -14.07
N SER A 116 -17.92 -9.87 -14.80
CA SER A 116 -18.03 -9.17 -16.08
C SER A 116 -18.31 -7.67 -15.91
N GLY A 117 -18.01 -6.87 -16.94
CA GLY A 117 -18.21 -5.42 -16.97
C GLY A 117 -19.65 -5.07 -17.29
N SER A 118 -20.05 -3.81 -17.14
CA SER A 118 -21.44 -3.40 -17.40
C SER A 118 -21.82 -3.54 -18.88
N HIS A 119 -20.85 -3.34 -19.77
CA HIS A 119 -21.03 -3.31 -21.21
C HIS A 119 -20.10 -4.32 -21.89
N PRO A 120 -20.36 -5.64 -21.76
CA PRO A 120 -19.42 -6.65 -22.22
C PRO A 120 -19.22 -6.65 -23.73
N LEU A 121 -20.17 -6.12 -24.49
CA LEU A 121 -20.12 -5.95 -25.94
C LEU A 121 -19.79 -4.50 -26.34
N GLY A 122 -19.08 -3.79 -25.46
CA GLY A 122 -18.82 -2.36 -25.57
C GLY A 122 -20.05 -1.50 -25.22
N THR A 123 -19.82 -0.22 -24.92
CA THR A 123 -20.81 0.78 -24.48
C THR A 123 -21.88 1.15 -25.52
N GLY A 124 -21.79 0.60 -26.72
CA GLY A 124 -22.77 0.74 -27.78
C GLY A 124 -23.81 -0.38 -27.78
N LEU A 125 -23.56 -1.53 -28.42
CA LEU A 125 -24.48 -2.68 -28.37
C LEU A 125 -24.72 -3.18 -26.94
N GLY A 126 -23.69 -3.17 -26.08
CA GLY A 126 -23.83 -3.51 -24.67
C GLY A 126 -24.76 -2.55 -23.91
N ARG A 127 -25.06 -1.35 -24.41
CA ARG A 127 -26.02 -0.44 -23.75
C ARG A 127 -27.46 -0.95 -23.88
N TRP A 128 -27.77 -1.61 -25.00
CA TRP A 128 -29.07 -2.25 -25.23
C TRP A 128 -29.18 -3.58 -24.49
N LEU A 129 -28.05 -4.22 -24.24
CA LEU A 129 -27.92 -5.51 -23.58
C LEU A 129 -26.91 -5.44 -22.42
N PRO A 130 -27.16 -4.63 -21.39
CA PRO A 130 -26.19 -4.46 -20.31
C PRO A 130 -26.09 -5.73 -19.47
N SER A 131 -24.87 -6.00 -19.02
CA SER A 131 -24.56 -7.06 -18.09
C SER A 131 -25.00 -6.64 -16.69
N ARG A 132 -26.03 -7.30 -16.16
CA ARG A 132 -26.63 -6.96 -14.86
C ARG A 132 -26.65 -8.15 -13.93
N LEU A 133 -26.48 -7.85 -12.64
CA LEU A 133 -26.72 -8.74 -11.51
C LEU A 133 -27.89 -8.16 -10.69
N ALA A 134 -28.91 -8.98 -10.43
CA ALA A 134 -30.03 -8.64 -9.58
C ALA A 134 -30.13 -9.64 -8.42
N PHE A 135 -29.64 -9.28 -7.24
CA PHE A 135 -29.72 -10.12 -6.05
C PHE A 135 -31.13 -10.06 -5.44
N ARG A 136 -31.74 -11.22 -5.19
CA ARG A 136 -33.14 -11.37 -4.73
C ARG A 136 -33.25 -11.85 -3.28
N GLY A 137 -32.13 -12.10 -2.60
CA GLY A 137 -32.12 -12.54 -1.21
C GLY A 137 -31.64 -13.98 -1.04
N LEU A 138 -31.87 -14.52 0.15
CA LEU A 138 -31.63 -15.92 0.47
C LEU A 138 -32.95 -16.65 0.65
N GLY A 139 -32.97 -17.94 0.32
CA GLY A 139 -34.05 -18.81 0.74
C GLY A 139 -34.15 -18.89 2.27
N PRO A 140 -35.21 -19.53 2.79
CA PRO A 140 -35.38 -19.70 4.23
C PRO A 140 -34.14 -20.32 4.87
N LEU A 141 -33.65 -19.72 5.97
CA LEU A 141 -32.52 -20.25 6.72
C LEU A 141 -33.01 -21.28 7.75
N PRO A 142 -32.45 -22.50 7.76
CA PRO A 142 -32.72 -23.46 8.83
C PRO A 142 -32.33 -22.91 10.21
N PRO A 143 -32.96 -23.35 11.31
CA PRO A 143 -32.70 -22.83 12.66
C PRO A 143 -31.24 -22.94 13.12
N GLN A 144 -30.48 -23.90 12.58
CA GLN A 144 -29.06 -24.07 12.88
C GLN A 144 -28.14 -23.07 12.15
N LEU A 145 -28.67 -22.30 11.20
CA LEU A 145 -27.94 -21.29 10.45
C LEU A 145 -28.36 -19.89 10.87
N GLN A 146 -27.40 -19.09 11.32
CA GLN A 146 -27.62 -17.71 11.71
C GLN A 146 -26.86 -16.77 10.77
N LEU A 147 -27.59 -15.84 10.15
CA LEU A 147 -26.99 -14.80 9.33
C LEU A 147 -26.28 -13.77 10.21
N ARG A 148 -25.05 -13.42 9.84
CA ARG A 148 -24.18 -12.46 10.53
C ARG A 148 -23.60 -11.48 9.53
N ARG A 149 -23.35 -10.25 10.00
CA ARG A 149 -22.65 -9.25 9.20
C ARG A 149 -21.14 -9.51 9.24
N PRO A 150 -20.45 -9.60 8.09
CA PRO A 150 -19.01 -9.79 8.06
C PRO A 150 -18.29 -8.56 8.62
N PRO A 151 -17.06 -8.73 9.13
CA PRO A 151 -16.20 -7.60 9.48
C PRO A 151 -16.07 -6.63 8.32
N LYS A 152 -16.22 -5.34 8.62
CA LYS A 152 -16.04 -4.26 7.65
C LYS A 152 -14.56 -4.18 7.29
N ARG A 153 -14.23 -4.08 6.00
CA ARG A 153 -12.86 -3.75 5.59
C ARG A 153 -12.56 -2.31 6.01
N ARG A 154 -11.35 -2.12 6.54
CA ARG A 154 -10.93 -0.81 7.05
C ARG A 154 -10.75 0.18 5.92
N ARG A 155 -10.26 -0.27 4.76
CA ARG A 155 -9.96 0.57 3.60
C ARG A 155 -11.00 0.38 2.49
N ARG A 156 -11.04 1.35 1.58
CA ARG A 156 -11.86 1.40 0.39
C ARG A 156 -11.07 2.08 -0.72
N MET A 157 -11.03 1.42 -1.85
CA MET A 157 -10.45 1.92 -3.10
C MET A 157 -11.56 2.09 -4.13
N GLU A 158 -11.51 3.18 -4.87
CA GLU A 158 -12.35 3.40 -6.04
C GLU A 158 -11.47 3.52 -7.28
N VAL A 159 -11.81 2.82 -8.36
CA VAL A 159 -11.01 2.82 -9.58
C VAL A 159 -11.88 3.19 -10.77
N LEU A 160 -11.50 4.24 -11.48
CA LEU A 160 -12.07 4.65 -12.76
C LEU A 160 -11.13 4.17 -13.85
N GLY A 161 -11.60 3.37 -14.80
CA GLY A 161 -10.68 2.82 -15.81
C GLY A 161 -11.29 2.31 -17.10
N THR A 162 -10.44 1.68 -17.92
CA THR A 162 -10.82 1.11 -19.23
C THR A 162 -10.80 -0.42 -19.20
N GLY A 163 -10.59 -1.08 -20.35
CA GLY A 163 -10.54 -2.53 -20.43
C GLY A 163 -9.40 -3.15 -19.60
N ASP A 164 -8.28 -2.45 -19.40
CA ASP A 164 -7.16 -2.97 -18.62
C ASP A 164 -7.51 -3.14 -17.15
N ALA A 165 -8.02 -2.08 -16.52
CA ALA A 165 -8.49 -2.11 -15.13
C ALA A 165 -9.66 -3.10 -14.95
N LEU A 166 -10.44 -3.31 -16.00
CA LEU A 166 -11.58 -4.22 -16.01
C LEU A 166 -11.19 -5.71 -16.02
N GLY A 167 -9.94 -6.04 -16.36
CA GLY A 167 -9.54 -7.40 -16.72
C GLY A 167 -10.25 -7.87 -18.00
N PHE A 168 -10.44 -6.97 -18.96
CA PHE A 168 -11.02 -7.28 -20.26
C PHE A 168 -10.11 -8.23 -21.03
N CYS A 169 -10.67 -9.31 -21.59
CA CYS A 169 -9.90 -10.31 -22.32
C CYS A 169 -8.80 -11.05 -21.52
N VAL A 170 -8.76 -10.90 -20.19
CA VAL A 170 -7.70 -11.47 -19.32
C VAL A 170 -7.65 -13.00 -19.35
N ALA A 171 -8.77 -13.69 -19.57
CA ALA A 171 -8.81 -15.15 -19.70
C ALA A 171 -8.74 -15.62 -21.17
N GLY A 172 -8.57 -14.70 -22.12
CA GLY A 172 -8.45 -15.01 -23.54
C GLY A 172 -7.01 -15.22 -23.97
N SER A 173 -6.82 -15.92 -25.09
CA SER A 173 -5.53 -16.05 -25.77
C SER A 173 -5.39 -14.96 -26.83
N SER A 174 -4.17 -14.46 -27.03
CA SER A 174 -3.81 -13.58 -28.16
C SER A 174 -4.12 -14.19 -29.54
N SER A 175 -4.23 -15.52 -29.62
CA SER A 175 -4.61 -16.25 -30.83
C SER A 175 -6.10 -16.14 -31.21
N LEU A 176 -6.96 -15.57 -30.34
CA LEU A 176 -8.38 -15.40 -30.63
C LEU A 176 -8.59 -14.26 -31.63
N GLY A 177 -9.22 -14.57 -32.76
CA GLY A 177 -9.64 -13.56 -33.74
C GLY A 177 -10.62 -12.54 -33.13
N PHE A 178 -10.63 -11.33 -33.69
CA PHE A 178 -11.37 -10.18 -33.13
C PHE A 178 -12.83 -10.50 -32.79
N TRP A 179 -13.57 -11.06 -33.75
CA TRP A 179 -15.00 -11.37 -33.57
C TRP A 179 -15.25 -12.45 -32.51
N SER A 180 -14.38 -13.45 -32.42
CA SER A 180 -14.49 -14.51 -31.42
C SER A 180 -14.22 -13.97 -30.03
N ALA A 181 -13.17 -13.14 -29.87
CA ALA A 181 -12.85 -12.48 -28.61
C ALA A 181 -13.99 -11.53 -28.19
N TRP A 182 -14.50 -10.71 -29.11
CA TRP A 182 -15.54 -9.73 -28.83
C TRP A 182 -16.89 -10.36 -28.47
N LEU A 183 -17.37 -11.36 -29.23
CA LEU A 183 -18.62 -12.06 -28.92
C LEU A 183 -18.54 -12.84 -27.59
N ARG A 184 -17.33 -13.27 -27.20
CA ARG A 184 -17.06 -13.96 -25.95
C ARG A 184 -16.49 -13.04 -24.87
N ALA A 185 -16.48 -11.73 -25.07
CA ALA A 185 -15.80 -10.80 -24.16
C ALA A 185 -16.34 -10.91 -22.73
N TRP A 186 -17.66 -11.10 -22.55
CA TRP A 186 -18.24 -11.35 -21.22
C TRP A 186 -17.72 -12.63 -20.55
N GLN A 187 -17.30 -13.64 -21.33
CA GLN A 187 -16.73 -14.89 -20.85
C GLN A 187 -15.24 -14.77 -20.55
N LEU A 188 -14.53 -13.98 -21.36
CA LEU A 188 -13.07 -13.84 -21.29
C LEU A 188 -12.65 -12.73 -20.32
N GLN A 189 -13.57 -11.88 -19.91
CA GLN A 189 -13.34 -10.87 -18.89
C GLN A 189 -13.43 -11.47 -17.48
N SER A 190 -12.49 -11.09 -16.61
CA SER A 190 -12.58 -11.32 -15.17
C SER A 190 -12.01 -10.12 -14.41
N CYS A 191 -12.87 -9.36 -13.74
CA CYS A 191 -12.40 -8.23 -12.94
C CYS A 191 -11.59 -8.67 -11.71
N GLU A 192 -11.78 -9.89 -11.20
CA GLU A 192 -10.95 -10.45 -10.12
C GLU A 192 -9.50 -10.70 -10.56
N ALA A 193 -9.31 -11.04 -11.83
CA ALA A 193 -7.98 -11.16 -12.42
C ALA A 193 -7.42 -9.83 -12.94
N GLY A 194 -8.19 -8.74 -12.84
CA GLY A 194 -7.71 -7.40 -13.15
C GLY A 194 -6.89 -6.84 -11.99
N TRP A 195 -5.85 -6.08 -12.29
CA TRP A 195 -4.96 -5.49 -11.30
C TRP A 195 -5.69 -4.72 -10.18
N PRO A 196 -6.83 -4.02 -10.39
CA PRO A 196 -7.50 -3.32 -9.28
C PRO A 196 -7.99 -4.26 -8.18
N SER A 197 -8.44 -5.47 -8.53
CA SER A 197 -8.88 -6.45 -7.54
C SER A 197 -7.72 -7.05 -6.78
N LEU A 198 -6.61 -7.34 -7.48
CA LEU A 198 -5.39 -7.85 -6.89
C LEU A 198 -4.82 -6.84 -5.87
N VAL A 199 -4.73 -5.57 -6.26
CA VAL A 199 -4.33 -4.47 -5.36
C VAL A 199 -5.32 -4.32 -4.19
N ALA A 200 -6.63 -4.35 -4.44
CA ALA A 200 -7.62 -4.23 -3.37
C ALA A 200 -7.55 -5.38 -2.36
N GLU A 201 -7.25 -6.59 -2.83
CA GLU A 201 -7.05 -7.77 -1.99
C GLU A 201 -5.81 -7.62 -1.12
N GLU A 202 -4.68 -7.24 -1.70
CA GLU A 202 -3.42 -6.99 -1.00
C GLU A 202 -3.55 -5.88 0.05
N LEU A 203 -4.29 -4.82 -0.27
CA LEU A 203 -4.54 -3.70 0.65
C LEU A 203 -5.67 -3.98 1.66
N GLU A 204 -6.31 -5.15 1.62
CA GLU A 204 -7.53 -5.48 2.39
C GLU A 204 -8.63 -4.41 2.27
N ALA A 205 -8.79 -3.84 1.08
CA ALA A 205 -9.72 -2.76 0.77
C ALA A 205 -11.03 -3.26 0.15
N ASP A 206 -12.15 -2.59 0.45
CA ASP A 206 -13.36 -2.70 -0.37
C ASP A 206 -13.09 -2.04 -1.74
N LEU A 207 -13.44 -2.71 -2.84
CA LEU A 207 -13.26 -2.17 -4.20
C LEU A 207 -14.58 -1.65 -4.79
N SER A 208 -14.52 -0.48 -5.41
CA SER A 208 -15.55 0.04 -6.32
C SER A 208 -14.90 0.27 -7.69
N LEU A 209 -15.24 -0.54 -8.71
CA LEU A 209 -14.60 -0.47 -10.03
C LEU A 209 -15.57 0.10 -11.08
N GLN A 210 -15.30 1.30 -11.57
CA GLN A 210 -16.02 1.96 -12.66
C GLN A 210 -15.18 1.91 -13.93
N ALA A 211 -15.15 0.72 -14.55
CA ALA A 211 -14.35 0.47 -15.74
C ALA A 211 -15.19 -0.01 -16.92
N LEU A 212 -14.93 0.57 -18.10
CA LEU A 212 -15.64 0.26 -19.35
C LEU A 212 -14.63 0.15 -20.51
N PRO A 213 -14.65 -0.93 -21.30
CA PRO A 213 -13.70 -1.12 -22.38
C PRO A 213 -13.98 -0.11 -23.51
N GLY A 214 -12.93 0.57 -23.97
CA GLY A 214 -13.02 1.55 -25.04
C GLY A 214 -13.57 2.92 -24.65
N VAL A 215 -13.80 3.20 -23.36
CA VAL A 215 -14.26 4.52 -22.90
C VAL A 215 -13.06 5.39 -22.52
N GLY A 216 -12.99 6.60 -23.08
CA GLY A 216 -11.95 7.59 -22.76
C GLY A 216 -12.45 8.77 -21.94
N VAL A 217 -11.58 9.77 -21.76
CA VAL A 217 -11.86 11.00 -20.98
C VAL A 217 -12.59 12.03 -21.82
N VAL A 218 -12.13 12.25 -23.06
CA VAL A 218 -12.70 13.15 -24.06
C VAL A 218 -13.58 12.36 -25.03
N GLN A 219 -13.05 11.25 -25.53
CA GLN A 219 -13.67 10.45 -26.57
C GLN A 219 -13.40 8.96 -26.39
N ASN A 220 -14.31 8.13 -26.89
CA ASN A 220 -14.21 6.68 -26.81
C ASN A 220 -13.46 6.12 -28.01
N ALA A 221 -12.74 5.01 -27.85
CA ALA A 221 -11.95 4.38 -28.90
C ALA A 221 -12.77 4.04 -30.16
N TYR A 222 -12.08 4.06 -31.29
CA TYR A 222 -12.66 3.79 -32.60
C TYR A 222 -11.90 2.68 -33.29
N HIS A 223 -12.55 1.56 -33.52
CA HIS A 223 -12.01 0.47 -34.32
C HIS A 223 -12.79 0.38 -35.63
N HIS A 224 -12.15 0.69 -36.75
CA HIS A 224 -12.58 0.37 -38.13
C HIS A 224 -14.10 0.45 -38.41
N GLY A 225 -14.74 1.59 -38.13
CA GLY A 225 -16.18 1.79 -38.41
C GLY A 225 -17.13 1.37 -37.29
N ALA A 226 -16.63 0.78 -36.22
CA ALA A 226 -17.42 0.25 -35.11
C ALA A 226 -17.77 1.29 -34.03
N HIS A 227 -18.03 2.55 -34.42
CA HIS A 227 -18.47 3.62 -33.51
C HIS A 227 -19.70 3.25 -32.67
N HIS A 228 -20.57 2.43 -33.22
CA HIS A 228 -21.74 1.87 -32.56
C HIS A 228 -21.40 0.84 -31.47
N LEU A 229 -20.13 0.49 -31.25
CA LEU A 229 -19.69 -0.41 -30.18
C LEU A 229 -19.31 0.32 -28.90
N HIS A 230 -18.89 1.59 -28.95
CA HIS A 230 -18.44 2.31 -27.75
C HIS A 230 -19.32 3.53 -27.39
N GLY A 231 -20.34 3.86 -28.19
CA GLY A 231 -21.23 4.98 -27.90
C GLY A 231 -20.51 6.34 -27.86
N ALA A 232 -21.25 7.42 -27.60
CA ALA A 232 -20.72 8.79 -27.63
C ALA A 232 -20.34 9.36 -26.25
N GLU A 233 -20.78 8.72 -25.16
CA GLU A 233 -20.59 9.25 -23.81
C GLU A 233 -19.17 8.91 -23.30
N PRO A 234 -18.36 9.88 -22.86
CA PRO A 234 -17.06 9.61 -22.24
C PRO A 234 -17.22 9.19 -20.77
N MET A 235 -16.12 8.83 -20.10
CA MET A 235 -16.13 8.40 -18.69
C MET A 235 -16.74 9.45 -17.76
N LEU A 236 -16.59 10.74 -18.06
CA LEU A 236 -17.19 11.83 -17.29
C LEU A 236 -18.72 11.70 -17.14
N SER A 237 -19.39 11.09 -18.13
CA SER A 237 -20.83 10.85 -18.12
C SER A 237 -21.24 9.58 -17.36
N TYR A 238 -20.35 8.58 -17.31
CA TYR A 238 -20.63 7.27 -16.71
C TYR A 238 -20.24 7.20 -15.23
N TRP A 239 -19.08 7.74 -14.86
CA TRP A 239 -18.54 7.61 -13.52
C TRP A 239 -19.47 8.18 -12.42
N PRO A 240 -20.41 9.12 -12.64
CA PRO A 240 -21.34 9.53 -11.59
C PRO A 240 -22.52 8.55 -11.41
N ARG A 241 -22.71 7.53 -12.24
CA ARG A 241 -23.94 6.70 -12.25
C ARG A 241 -23.91 5.56 -11.22
N VAL A 242 -25.07 5.21 -10.64
CA VAL A 242 -25.18 3.99 -9.81
C VAL A 242 -24.98 2.75 -10.68
N LEU A 243 -25.61 2.74 -11.85
CA LEU A 243 -25.56 1.68 -12.85
C LEU A 243 -25.06 2.31 -14.15
N ALA A 244 -23.98 1.81 -14.74
CA ALA A 244 -23.43 2.35 -15.98
C ALA A 244 -24.46 2.41 -17.12
N GLY A 245 -25.29 1.37 -17.22
CA GLY A 245 -26.31 1.21 -18.27
C GLY A 245 -27.57 2.06 -18.06
N PHE A 246 -27.70 2.76 -16.94
CA PHE A 246 -28.85 3.61 -16.64
C PHE A 246 -28.40 5.01 -16.21
N GLY A 247 -29.07 6.06 -16.71
CA GLY A 247 -28.75 7.45 -16.38
C GLY A 247 -29.05 7.87 -14.93
N THR A 248 -29.26 6.93 -14.00
CA THR A 248 -29.51 7.23 -12.59
C THR A 248 -28.20 7.65 -11.94
N ALA A 249 -28.11 8.92 -11.58
CA ALA A 249 -26.98 9.45 -10.81
C ALA A 249 -26.84 8.67 -9.49
N ALA A 250 -25.60 8.41 -9.10
CA ALA A 250 -25.26 7.97 -7.77
C ALA A 250 -25.68 9.08 -6.79
N GLY A 251 -26.49 8.70 -5.80
CA GLY A 251 -26.63 9.53 -4.62
C GLY A 251 -25.26 9.76 -3.99
N ALA A 252 -25.16 10.76 -3.12
CA ALA A 252 -23.93 11.06 -2.41
C ALA A 252 -23.34 9.76 -1.80
N PRO A 253 -22.06 9.46 -2.04
CA PRO A 253 -21.44 8.26 -1.49
C PRO A 253 -21.60 8.28 0.03
N ARG A 254 -21.97 7.17 0.67
CA ARG A 254 -22.13 7.14 2.14
C ARG A 254 -20.81 7.19 2.89
N ARG A 255 -19.70 6.96 2.18
CA ARG A 255 -18.33 6.88 2.70
C ARG A 255 -17.39 7.23 1.55
N ALA A 256 -16.42 8.12 1.77
CA ALA A 256 -15.33 8.34 0.82
C ALA A 256 -14.39 7.13 0.77
N PRO A 257 -13.82 6.80 -0.41
CA PRO A 257 -12.64 5.95 -0.47
C PRO A 257 -11.43 6.69 0.12
N GLU A 258 -10.47 5.95 0.66
CA GLU A 258 -9.18 6.51 1.05
C GLU A 258 -8.32 6.80 -0.19
N VAL A 259 -8.51 6.05 -1.28
CA VAL A 259 -7.84 6.29 -2.57
C VAL A 259 -8.77 6.14 -3.76
N VAL A 260 -8.67 7.08 -4.71
CA VAL A 260 -9.27 6.98 -6.04
C VAL A 260 -8.16 6.82 -7.07
N VAL A 261 -8.24 5.78 -7.89
CA VAL A 261 -7.29 5.54 -8.98
C VAL A 261 -7.96 5.83 -10.31
N VAL A 262 -7.33 6.65 -11.16
CA VAL A 262 -7.85 7.06 -12.47
C VAL A 262 -6.94 6.51 -13.57
N ASN A 263 -7.30 5.37 -14.15
CA ASN A 263 -6.59 4.72 -15.26
C ASN A 263 -7.31 4.95 -16.59
N LEU A 264 -7.20 6.17 -17.13
CA LEU A 264 -7.87 6.61 -18.34
C LEU A 264 -6.91 7.41 -19.21
N GLY A 265 -7.22 7.50 -20.50
CA GLY A 265 -6.50 8.34 -21.47
C GLY A 265 -6.07 7.57 -22.72
N GLU A 266 -5.81 6.27 -22.61
CA GLU A 266 -5.33 5.48 -23.75
C GLU A 266 -6.38 5.38 -24.88
N GLU A 267 -7.66 5.21 -24.52
CA GLU A 267 -8.75 5.06 -25.48
C GLU A 267 -9.04 6.34 -26.27
N ASP A 268 -8.65 7.51 -25.74
CA ASP A 268 -8.79 8.79 -26.43
C ASP A 268 -7.95 8.87 -27.71
N PHE A 269 -6.84 8.12 -27.76
CA PHE A 269 -5.87 8.13 -28.87
C PHE A 269 -5.95 6.89 -29.77
N LYS A 270 -6.81 5.91 -29.45
CA LYS A 270 -7.10 4.73 -30.29
C LYS A 270 -8.11 5.07 -31.40
N GLN A 271 -7.73 5.95 -32.34
CA GLN A 271 -8.57 6.44 -33.45
C GLN A 271 -7.88 6.37 -34.82
N PRO A 272 -7.90 5.23 -35.53
CA PRO A 272 -7.40 5.16 -36.89
C PRO A 272 -8.17 6.14 -37.80
N GLY A 273 -7.48 7.20 -38.26
CA GLY A 273 -8.00 8.14 -39.25
C GLY A 273 -8.88 9.30 -38.75
N ARG A 274 -9.16 9.41 -37.44
CA ARG A 274 -9.97 10.54 -36.87
C ARG A 274 -9.17 11.59 -36.10
N GLY A 275 -7.89 11.31 -35.82
CA GLY A 275 -7.08 12.13 -34.92
C GLY A 275 -7.50 11.95 -33.45
N GLY A 276 -6.53 12.02 -32.54
CA GLY A 276 -6.81 12.13 -31.11
C GLY A 276 -7.30 13.54 -30.74
N PRO A 277 -7.78 13.74 -29.50
CA PRO A 277 -8.00 15.10 -29.00
C PRO A 277 -6.67 15.87 -28.99
N THR A 278 -6.74 17.21 -29.09
CA THR A 278 -5.56 18.04 -28.86
C THR A 278 -5.12 17.95 -27.39
N ASN A 279 -3.83 18.15 -27.10
CA ASN A 279 -3.32 18.14 -25.70
C ASN A 279 -4.13 19.09 -24.80
N VAL A 280 -4.48 20.28 -25.30
CA VAL A 280 -5.29 21.26 -24.56
C VAL A 280 -6.68 20.71 -24.22
N THR A 281 -7.36 20.09 -25.19
CA THR A 281 -8.68 19.48 -24.96
C THR A 281 -8.59 18.32 -23.99
N PHE A 282 -7.61 17.43 -24.16
CA PHE A 282 -7.37 16.29 -23.27
C PHE A 282 -7.14 16.75 -21.83
N ARG A 283 -6.17 17.65 -21.63
CA ARG A 283 -5.83 18.24 -20.33
C ARG A 283 -7.04 18.90 -19.66
N THR A 284 -7.79 19.71 -20.40
CA THR A 284 -8.98 20.39 -19.88
C THR A 284 -10.03 19.40 -19.37
N MET A 285 -10.30 18.34 -20.13
CA MET A 285 -11.30 17.35 -19.76
C MET A 285 -10.81 16.39 -18.67
N TYR A 286 -9.52 16.06 -18.64
CA TYR A 286 -8.91 15.28 -17.58
C TYR A 286 -9.00 16.03 -16.24
N ASN A 287 -8.69 17.32 -16.23
CA ASN A 287 -8.82 18.14 -15.03
C ASN A 287 -10.27 18.29 -14.58
N LYS A 288 -11.21 18.41 -15.53
CA LYS A 288 -12.64 18.38 -15.21
C LYS A 288 -13.04 17.06 -14.55
N LEU A 289 -12.49 15.93 -14.99
CA LEU A 289 -12.71 14.64 -14.33
C LEU A 289 -12.12 14.61 -12.92
N LEU A 290 -10.88 15.07 -12.73
CA LEU A 290 -10.25 15.14 -11.42
C LEU A 290 -11.04 16.03 -10.45
N HIS A 291 -11.42 17.24 -10.85
CA HIS A 291 -12.31 18.10 -10.05
C HIS A 291 -13.63 17.40 -9.74
N SER A 292 -14.21 16.68 -10.69
CA SER A 292 -15.46 15.95 -10.48
C SER A 292 -15.31 14.86 -9.42
N VAL A 293 -14.18 14.16 -9.38
CA VAL A 293 -13.85 13.16 -8.35
C VAL A 293 -13.64 13.85 -6.99
N ILE A 294 -12.84 14.91 -6.94
CA ILE A 294 -12.55 15.65 -5.71
C ILE A 294 -13.83 16.22 -5.12
N ASN A 295 -14.66 16.88 -5.92
CA ASN A 295 -15.91 17.49 -5.45
C ASN A 295 -16.90 16.46 -4.91
N ALA A 296 -16.91 15.23 -5.46
CA ALA A 296 -17.77 14.16 -4.98
C ALA A 296 -17.37 13.64 -3.59
N TYR A 297 -16.11 13.83 -3.21
CA TYR A 297 -15.54 13.31 -1.95
C TYR A 297 -15.03 14.40 -0.99
N GLY A 298 -14.97 15.66 -1.41
CA GLY A 298 -14.40 16.77 -0.64
C GLY A 298 -15.19 17.13 0.62
N GLY A 299 -16.43 16.65 0.77
CA GLY A 299 -17.21 16.80 2.00
C GLY A 299 -16.83 15.81 3.11
N PHE A 300 -15.96 14.85 2.86
CA PHE A 300 -15.55 13.85 3.86
C PHE A 300 -14.32 14.33 4.64
N ARG A 301 -14.41 14.25 5.98
CA ARG A 301 -13.27 14.44 6.89
C ARG A 301 -12.31 13.24 6.76
N GLY A 302 -11.48 13.25 5.73
CA GLY A 302 -10.47 12.23 5.45
C GLY A 302 -9.55 12.70 4.33
N ARG A 303 -8.28 12.30 4.36
CA ARG A 303 -7.31 12.61 3.30
C ARG A 303 -7.60 11.70 2.11
N LEU A 304 -8.29 12.22 1.11
CA LEU A 304 -8.48 11.56 -0.17
C LEU A 304 -7.17 11.61 -0.96
N ALA A 305 -6.63 10.47 -1.36
CA ALA A 305 -5.57 10.40 -2.36
C ALA A 305 -6.16 10.12 -3.74
N VAL A 306 -5.68 10.82 -4.77
CA VAL A 306 -6.00 10.51 -6.17
C VAL A 306 -4.73 10.08 -6.88
N LEU A 307 -4.72 8.88 -7.44
CA LEU A 307 -3.61 8.37 -8.25
C LEU A 307 -4.05 8.32 -9.73
N ALA A 308 -3.48 9.18 -10.56
CA ALA A 308 -3.69 9.17 -12.00
C ALA A 308 -2.66 8.26 -12.66
N LEU A 309 -3.14 7.29 -13.45
CA LEU A 309 -2.32 6.28 -14.10
C LEU A 309 -2.18 6.56 -15.59
N GLY A 310 -0.93 6.61 -16.06
CA GLY A 310 -0.58 6.73 -17.47
C GLY A 310 -0.29 5.37 -18.11
N GLY A 311 -1.17 4.90 -18.99
CA GLY A 311 -0.88 3.75 -19.87
C GLY A 311 0.07 4.13 -21.01
N CYS A 312 0.60 3.14 -21.73
CA CYS A 312 1.71 3.31 -22.67
C CYS A 312 1.50 4.33 -23.79
N GLY A 313 0.25 4.48 -24.25
CA GLY A 313 -0.08 5.43 -25.31
C GLY A 313 -0.39 6.86 -24.84
N ALA A 314 -0.63 7.06 -23.54
CA ALA A 314 -1.12 8.33 -22.99
C ALA A 314 -0.30 8.84 -21.79
N ALA A 315 0.75 8.13 -21.39
CA ALA A 315 1.55 8.41 -20.20
C ALA A 315 1.96 9.87 -20.07
N ALA A 316 2.64 10.42 -21.09
CA ALA A 316 3.11 11.81 -21.06
C ALA A 316 1.97 12.84 -21.02
N LEU A 317 0.81 12.54 -21.63
CA LEU A 317 -0.33 13.46 -21.67
C LEU A 317 -1.10 13.46 -20.35
N VAL A 318 -1.20 12.29 -19.69
CA VAL A 318 -1.76 12.18 -18.34
C VAL A 318 -0.85 12.89 -17.33
N GLU A 319 0.46 12.69 -17.45
CA GLU A 319 1.47 13.39 -16.63
C GLU A 319 1.36 14.91 -16.80
N GLU A 320 1.35 15.41 -18.03
CA GLU A 320 1.16 16.84 -18.35
C GLU A 320 -0.14 17.38 -17.75
N ALA A 321 -1.23 16.62 -17.83
CA ALA A 321 -2.52 17.03 -17.29
C ALA A 321 -2.52 17.11 -15.75
N VAL A 322 -1.91 16.13 -15.08
CA VAL A 322 -1.77 16.10 -13.62
C VAL A 322 -0.86 17.23 -13.14
N GLY A 323 0.27 17.47 -13.82
CA GLY A 323 1.16 18.60 -13.53
C GLY A 323 0.42 19.92 -13.60
N TYR A 324 -0.28 20.17 -14.72
CA TYR A 324 -1.09 21.39 -14.87
C TYR A 324 -2.21 21.50 -13.83
N PHE A 325 -2.83 20.38 -13.43
CA PHE A 325 -3.84 20.36 -12.37
C PHE A 325 -3.25 20.82 -11.03
N ASN A 326 -2.09 20.28 -10.66
CA ASN A 326 -1.38 20.64 -9.43
C ASN A 326 -0.88 22.10 -9.45
N ASP A 327 -0.46 22.61 -10.62
CA ASP A 327 0.00 24.00 -10.77
C ASP A 327 -1.13 25.05 -10.68
N LYS A 328 -2.36 24.66 -11.03
CA LYS A 328 -3.50 25.59 -11.15
C LYS A 328 -4.50 25.50 -10.02
N ILE A 329 -4.53 24.40 -9.28
CA ILE A 329 -5.30 24.37 -8.05
C ILE A 329 -4.55 25.18 -7.01
N ASP A 330 -5.18 26.27 -6.59
CA ASP A 330 -4.81 26.95 -5.35
C ASP A 330 -5.17 26.02 -4.19
N LEU A 331 -4.24 25.12 -3.86
CA LEU A 331 -4.40 24.14 -2.78
C LEU A 331 -4.67 24.81 -1.42
N HIS A 332 -4.45 26.12 -1.30
CA HIS A 332 -4.72 26.89 -0.10
C HIS A 332 -6.17 27.40 0.00
N ALA A 333 -6.90 27.54 -1.12
CA ALA A 333 -8.24 28.13 -1.11
C ALA A 333 -9.37 27.11 -0.94
N ASP A 334 -9.22 25.88 -1.46
CA ASP A 334 -10.28 24.87 -1.48
C ASP A 334 -9.79 23.52 -0.96
N ASN A 335 -9.91 23.26 0.35
CA ASN A 335 -9.66 21.95 0.99
C ASN A 335 -8.26 21.33 0.68
N ALA A 336 -7.22 21.86 1.32
CA ALA A 336 -5.79 21.47 1.25
C ALA A 336 -5.42 19.98 1.55
N THR A 337 -6.37 19.05 1.56
CA THR A 337 -6.15 17.65 1.98
C THR A 337 -6.06 16.65 0.83
N VAL A 338 -6.34 17.06 -0.42
CA VAL A 338 -6.34 16.13 -1.56
C VAL A 338 -5.03 16.19 -2.31
N ARG A 339 -4.32 15.06 -2.37
CA ARG A 339 -3.08 14.90 -3.14
C ARG A 339 -3.38 14.16 -4.44
N VAL A 340 -3.08 14.77 -5.58
CA VAL A 340 -3.11 14.11 -6.89
C VAL A 340 -1.69 13.75 -7.31
N LYS A 341 -1.42 12.45 -7.44
CA LYS A 341 -0.13 11.93 -7.92
C LYS A 341 -0.29 11.29 -9.29
N TYR A 342 0.75 11.39 -10.09
CA TYR A 342 0.89 10.64 -11.33
C TYR A 342 1.73 9.38 -11.09
N PHE A 343 1.35 8.28 -11.73
CA PHE A 343 2.17 7.07 -11.80
C PHE A 343 2.07 6.45 -13.20
N GLN A 344 3.21 6.15 -13.79
CA GLN A 344 3.28 5.51 -15.10
C GLN A 344 3.19 4.00 -14.95
N LEU A 345 2.24 3.37 -15.67
CA LEU A 345 2.14 1.91 -15.66
C LEU A 345 3.27 1.29 -16.49
N PRO A 346 3.87 0.17 -16.02
CA PRO A 346 4.83 -0.59 -16.79
C PRO A 346 4.28 -0.96 -18.17
N CYS A 347 5.07 -0.67 -19.20
CA CYS A 347 4.71 -0.90 -20.60
C CYS A 347 5.24 -2.18 -21.21
N GLU A 348 5.76 -3.06 -20.36
CA GLU A 348 6.33 -4.32 -20.79
C GLU A 348 5.26 -5.21 -21.42
N LYS A 349 5.62 -5.80 -22.56
CA LYS A 349 4.81 -6.80 -23.26
C LYS A 349 5.00 -8.17 -22.63
N LEU A 350 4.61 -8.29 -21.37
CA LEU A 350 4.45 -9.58 -20.72
C LEU A 350 3.01 -10.06 -20.99
N ASP A 351 2.84 -11.35 -21.27
CA ASP A 351 1.55 -12.06 -21.30
C ASP A 351 0.36 -11.27 -21.86
N GLU A 352 0.18 -11.30 -23.18
CA GLU A 352 -0.96 -10.68 -23.84
C GLU A 352 -2.18 -11.62 -23.82
N GLY A 353 -3.28 -11.14 -23.25
CA GLY A 353 -4.61 -11.73 -23.41
C GLY A 353 -5.16 -11.54 -24.82
N CYS A 354 -6.47 -11.73 -25.00
CA CYS A 354 -7.07 -11.43 -26.31
C CYS A 354 -7.07 -9.94 -26.64
N LEU A 355 -7.05 -9.62 -27.95
CA LEU A 355 -7.15 -8.24 -28.45
C LEU A 355 -6.02 -7.30 -27.97
N GLY A 356 -4.88 -7.84 -27.53
CA GLY A 356 -3.75 -7.05 -27.02
C GLY A 356 -3.93 -6.51 -25.60
N PHE A 357 -4.99 -6.92 -24.89
CA PHE A 357 -5.18 -6.57 -23.48
C PHE A 357 -4.21 -7.36 -22.58
N PRO A 358 -3.88 -6.88 -21.36
CA PRO A 358 -3.06 -7.62 -20.42
C PRO A 358 -3.68 -8.96 -20.01
N GLY A 359 -2.92 -10.04 -20.14
CA GLY A 359 -3.22 -11.36 -19.60
C GLY A 359 -2.97 -11.44 -18.08
N PRO A 360 -3.22 -12.60 -17.44
CA PRO A 360 -3.18 -12.73 -15.99
C PRO A 360 -1.82 -12.38 -15.37
N ALA A 361 -0.71 -12.78 -16.00
CA ALA A 361 0.63 -12.52 -15.47
C ALA A 361 0.97 -11.02 -15.54
N ARG A 362 0.57 -10.33 -16.62
CA ARG A 362 0.75 -8.89 -16.72
C ARG A 362 -0.13 -8.14 -15.73
N GLN A 363 -1.38 -8.55 -15.53
CA GLN A 363 -2.26 -7.97 -14.51
C GLN A 363 -1.67 -8.13 -13.09
N ALA A 364 -1.07 -9.28 -12.80
CA ALA A 364 -0.37 -9.53 -11.53
C ALA A 364 0.87 -8.63 -11.37
N SER A 365 1.69 -8.49 -12.42
CA SER A 365 2.85 -7.60 -12.42
C SER A 365 2.45 -6.13 -12.22
N LEU A 366 1.39 -5.66 -12.89
CA LEU A 366 0.84 -4.32 -12.67
C LEU A 366 0.38 -4.13 -11.22
N ALA A 367 -0.29 -5.13 -10.63
CA ALA A 367 -0.72 -5.08 -9.25
C ALA A 367 0.47 -4.99 -8.27
N GLN A 368 1.49 -5.81 -8.49
CA GLN A 368 2.72 -5.82 -7.68
C GLN A 368 3.45 -4.48 -7.72
N GLY A 369 3.48 -3.81 -8.89
CA GLY A 369 4.10 -2.48 -9.00
C GLY A 369 3.28 -1.36 -8.35
N LEU A 370 1.94 -1.49 -8.33
CA LEU A 370 1.05 -0.45 -7.81
C LEU A 370 0.76 -0.57 -6.31
N ALA A 371 0.74 -1.78 -5.75
CA ALA A 371 0.38 -1.98 -4.36
C ALA A 371 1.31 -1.27 -3.37
N PRO A 372 2.65 -1.23 -3.56
CA PRO A 372 3.55 -0.44 -2.73
C PRO A 372 3.23 1.06 -2.78
N GLU A 373 3.01 1.62 -3.97
CA GLU A 373 2.68 3.05 -4.17
C GLU A 373 1.37 3.46 -3.51
N LEU A 374 0.42 2.51 -3.43
CA LEU A 374 -0.89 2.69 -2.80
C LEU A 374 -0.89 2.30 -1.32
N SER A 375 0.15 1.63 -0.85
CA SER A 375 0.30 1.24 0.54
C SER A 375 0.84 2.42 1.34
N PRO A 376 0.15 2.86 2.41
CA PRO A 376 0.71 3.83 3.35
C PRO A 376 2.01 3.36 4.03
N ILE A 377 2.40 2.08 3.84
CA ILE A 377 3.53 1.39 4.46
C ILE A 377 4.82 1.57 3.63
N ALA A 378 4.75 1.82 2.31
CA ALA A 378 5.95 2.05 1.50
C ALA A 378 6.60 3.43 1.74
N THR A 379 5.98 4.22 2.61
CA THR A 379 6.59 5.38 3.26
C THR A 379 6.69 5.05 4.74
N MET A 380 7.78 5.45 5.42
CA MET A 380 7.88 5.56 6.89
C MET A 380 6.48 5.69 7.52
N PRO A 381 6.15 4.96 8.61
CA PRO A 381 4.80 4.93 9.17
C PRO A 381 4.17 6.31 9.10
N LEU A 382 3.03 6.47 8.42
CA LEU A 382 2.46 7.78 8.09
C LEU A 382 2.45 8.75 9.30
N GLN A 383 2.29 8.21 10.50
CA GLN A 383 2.39 8.92 11.77
C GLN A 383 3.75 9.61 11.99
N TRP A 384 4.86 8.92 11.74
CA TRP A 384 6.22 9.45 11.90
C TRP A 384 6.50 10.61 10.94
N ARG A 385 6.03 10.48 9.69
CA ARG A 385 6.12 11.57 8.71
C ARG A 385 5.28 12.77 9.13
N ILE A 386 4.07 12.53 9.65
CA ILE A 386 3.21 13.59 10.19
C ILE A 386 3.90 14.31 11.35
N GLU A 387 4.46 13.58 12.32
CA GLU A 387 5.14 14.16 13.48
C GLU A 387 6.39 14.94 13.09
N THR A 388 7.13 14.46 12.08
CA THR A 388 8.30 15.17 11.52
C THR A 388 7.87 16.45 10.80
N ASP A 389 6.86 16.39 9.94
CA ASP A 389 6.32 17.56 9.24
C ASP A 389 5.78 18.59 10.26
N GLU A 390 4.99 18.17 11.26
CA GLU A 390 4.47 19.02 12.34
C GLU A 390 5.57 19.61 13.22
N PHE A 391 6.67 18.87 13.46
CA PHE A 391 7.83 19.40 14.16
C PHE A 391 8.45 20.55 13.37
N PHE A 392 8.77 20.35 12.08
CA PHE A 392 9.37 21.39 11.24
C PHE A 392 8.43 22.57 11.01
N GLU A 393 7.13 22.34 10.79
CA GLU A 393 6.11 23.40 10.69
C GLU A 393 6.11 24.28 11.95
N ARG A 394 6.14 23.67 13.15
CA ARG A 394 6.26 24.44 14.41
C ARG A 394 7.55 25.24 14.50
N GLN A 395 8.67 24.71 13.99
CA GLN A 395 9.93 25.46 13.94
C GLN A 395 9.87 26.66 12.96
N TYR A 396 9.14 26.53 11.85
CA TYR A 396 8.93 27.63 10.91
C TYR A 396 7.95 28.69 11.47
N GLU A 397 6.85 28.27 12.08
CA GLU A 397 5.87 29.18 12.71
C GLU A 397 6.47 29.98 13.87
N SER A 398 7.33 29.33 14.66
CA SER A 398 8.07 29.97 15.75
C SER A 398 9.22 30.86 15.27
N LYS A 399 9.51 30.89 13.95
CA LYS A 399 10.62 31.60 13.31
C LYS A 399 12.01 31.15 13.77
N ILE A 400 12.09 30.02 14.48
CA ILE A 400 13.34 29.37 14.87
C ILE A 400 14.11 28.93 13.62
N LEU A 401 13.38 28.43 12.62
CA LEU A 401 13.91 28.22 11.28
C LEU A 401 13.35 29.29 10.34
N ASN A 402 14.23 30.00 9.65
CA ASN A 402 13.85 30.85 8.52
C ASN A 402 13.94 30.01 7.23
N MET A 403 12.81 29.73 6.58
CA MET A 403 12.84 29.25 5.20
C MET A 403 13.53 30.31 4.35
N THR A 404 14.78 30.09 4.00
CA THR A 404 15.41 30.87 2.93
C THR A 404 15.18 30.13 1.62
N ASP A 405 14.98 30.86 0.53
CA ASP A 405 14.88 30.29 -0.83
C ASP A 405 16.10 29.44 -1.23
N LYS A 406 17.18 29.48 -0.44
CA LYS A 406 18.41 28.70 -0.60
C LYS A 406 18.44 27.38 0.19
N ALA A 407 17.57 27.21 1.19
CA ALA A 407 17.59 26.05 2.09
C ALA A 407 16.72 24.89 1.58
N ILE A 408 15.77 25.16 0.68
CA ILE A 408 14.92 24.14 0.06
C ILE A 408 15.33 23.99 -1.40
N VAL A 409 16.01 22.88 -1.70
CA VAL A 409 16.27 22.48 -3.08
C VAL A 409 15.05 21.67 -3.55
N ASP A 410 14.48 22.02 -4.70
CA ASP A 410 13.39 21.25 -5.34
C ASP A 410 13.95 19.96 -5.99
N LYS A 411 14.51 19.11 -5.13
CA LYS A 411 15.17 17.84 -5.48
C LYS A 411 14.80 16.80 -4.44
N THR A 412 14.63 15.57 -4.88
CA THR A 412 14.55 14.45 -3.93
C THR A 412 15.90 14.26 -3.24
N ALA A 413 15.91 13.66 -2.05
CA ALA A 413 17.17 13.33 -1.37
C ALA A 413 18.11 12.48 -2.26
N PRO A 414 17.60 11.48 -3.02
CA PRO A 414 18.37 10.79 -4.05
C PRO A 414 19.02 11.69 -5.10
N GLN A 415 18.24 12.59 -5.71
CA GLN A 415 18.75 13.52 -6.72
C GLN A 415 19.82 14.46 -6.17
N LEU A 416 19.64 14.93 -4.93
CA LEU A 416 20.63 15.76 -4.27
C LEU A 416 21.96 15.01 -4.05
N ILE A 417 21.89 13.75 -3.60
CA ILE A 417 23.08 12.91 -3.42
C ILE A 417 23.78 12.67 -4.76
N VAL A 418 23.02 12.34 -5.82
CA VAL A 418 23.54 12.18 -7.19
C VAL A 418 24.25 13.45 -7.68
N ASP A 419 23.65 14.62 -7.46
CA ASP A 419 24.23 15.88 -7.89
C ASP A 419 25.50 16.24 -7.12
N ILE A 420 25.56 15.95 -5.82
CA ILE A 420 26.78 16.11 -5.02
C ILE A 420 27.88 15.19 -5.56
N LEU A 421 27.57 13.92 -5.84
CA LEU A 421 28.53 12.97 -6.41
C LEU A 421 29.04 13.41 -7.79
N LYS A 422 28.19 14.04 -8.61
CA LYS A 422 28.56 14.58 -9.94
C LYS A 422 29.43 15.83 -9.86
N THR A 423 29.15 16.72 -8.91
CA THR A 423 29.74 18.05 -8.86
C THR A 423 30.92 18.17 -7.90
N SER A 424 31.07 17.23 -6.97
CA SER A 424 32.20 17.21 -6.05
C SER A 424 33.52 17.06 -6.79
N ALA A 425 34.48 17.93 -6.49
CA ALA A 425 35.84 17.86 -7.04
C ALA A 425 36.67 16.70 -6.43
N CYS A 426 36.19 16.08 -5.37
CA CYS A 426 36.83 14.98 -4.66
C CYS A 426 35.83 13.85 -4.32
N PRO A 427 36.31 12.62 -4.08
CA PRO A 427 35.46 11.53 -3.59
C PRO A 427 34.70 11.92 -2.31
N VAL A 428 33.41 11.60 -2.27
CA VAL A 428 32.44 11.99 -1.24
C VAL A 428 32.35 10.92 -0.16
N VAL A 429 32.29 11.34 1.10
CA VAL A 429 31.97 10.48 2.24
C VAL A 429 30.48 10.61 2.54
N ILE A 430 29.76 9.49 2.62
CA ILE A 430 28.32 9.46 2.88
C ILE A 430 28.07 8.96 4.30
N LEU A 431 27.24 9.67 5.06
CA LEU A 431 26.74 9.24 6.37
C LEU A 431 25.27 8.85 6.27
N THR A 432 24.91 7.69 6.81
CA THR A 432 23.51 7.30 6.99
C THR A 432 23.18 7.16 8.47
N THR A 433 22.45 8.13 9.02
CA THR A 433 21.92 8.13 10.39
C THR A 433 20.56 7.44 10.50
N GLY A 434 20.21 6.58 9.56
CA GLY A 434 18.94 5.85 9.54
C GLY A 434 18.97 4.74 8.50
N PRO A 435 17.81 4.20 8.07
CA PRO A 435 17.76 3.22 7.00
C PRO A 435 18.50 3.72 5.76
N ALA A 436 19.30 2.85 5.13
CA ALA A 436 20.09 3.20 3.96
C ALA A 436 19.24 3.47 2.70
N THR A 437 17.91 3.55 2.83
CA THR A 437 16.92 3.71 1.75
C THR A 437 17.25 4.85 0.80
N ASN A 438 17.56 6.05 1.33
CA ASN A 438 17.89 7.20 0.48
C ASN A 438 19.20 6.97 -0.27
N VAL A 439 20.22 6.38 0.36
CA VAL A 439 21.48 6.05 -0.31
C VAL A 439 21.27 4.97 -1.35
N ALA A 440 20.49 3.94 -1.05
CA ALA A 440 20.19 2.87 -1.99
C ALA A 440 19.39 3.36 -3.20
N ALA A 441 18.40 4.23 -2.98
CA ALA A 441 17.66 4.90 -4.04
C ALA A 441 18.58 5.84 -4.85
N SER A 442 19.47 6.59 -4.19
CA SER A 442 20.48 7.44 -4.87
C SER A 442 21.42 6.61 -5.72
N VAL A 443 21.86 5.47 -5.20
CA VAL A 443 22.77 4.53 -5.86
C VAL A 443 22.07 3.86 -7.02
N ALA A 444 20.83 3.42 -6.87
CA ALA A 444 20.02 2.86 -7.95
C ALA A 444 19.76 3.90 -9.05
N GLU A 445 19.36 5.12 -8.67
CA GLU A 445 19.14 6.24 -9.59
C GLU A 445 20.45 6.67 -10.27
N ALA A 446 21.55 6.75 -9.53
CA ALA A 446 22.89 7.01 -10.05
C ALA A 446 23.33 5.93 -11.04
N LEU A 447 23.07 4.65 -10.76
CA LEU A 447 23.44 3.53 -11.63
C LEU A 447 22.66 3.52 -12.94
N ASP A 448 21.37 3.81 -12.90
CA ASP A 448 20.55 3.88 -14.10
C ASP A 448 20.97 5.06 -15.00
N MET A 449 21.48 6.14 -14.41
CA MET A 449 21.93 7.32 -15.16
C MET A 449 23.41 7.28 -15.57
N ASP A 450 24.30 6.96 -14.63
CA ASP A 450 25.76 7.00 -14.76
C ASP A 450 26.46 6.11 -13.70
N PRO A 451 26.75 4.85 -14.04
CA PRO A 451 27.45 3.91 -13.15
C PRO A 451 28.82 4.38 -12.67
N SER A 452 29.46 5.37 -13.33
CA SER A 452 30.80 5.86 -12.94
C SER A 452 30.80 6.61 -11.61
N LEU A 453 29.63 7.10 -11.16
CA LEU A 453 29.48 7.82 -9.90
C LEU A 453 29.84 6.99 -8.67
N ALA A 454 29.84 5.66 -8.78
CA ALA A 454 30.35 4.75 -7.75
C ALA A 454 31.77 5.11 -7.31
N SER A 455 32.62 5.47 -8.27
CA SER A 455 34.03 5.80 -8.02
C SER A 455 34.23 7.16 -7.35
N ASN A 456 33.17 7.99 -7.34
CA ASN A 456 33.15 9.26 -6.62
C ASN A 456 32.70 9.10 -5.16
N ILE A 457 32.38 7.87 -4.71
CA ILE A 457 32.15 7.58 -3.30
C ILE A 457 33.47 7.10 -2.72
N ARG A 458 33.93 7.79 -1.68
CA ARG A 458 35.13 7.39 -0.93
C ARG A 458 34.79 6.30 0.07
N GLU A 459 33.80 6.59 0.91
CA GLU A 459 33.43 5.77 2.07
C GLU A 459 31.95 6.00 2.38
N ILE A 460 31.26 4.97 2.85
CA ILE A 460 29.92 5.09 3.44
C ILE A 460 29.97 4.65 4.90
N HIS A 461 29.58 5.55 5.79
CA HIS A 461 29.43 5.30 7.22
C HIS A 461 27.96 5.13 7.53
N MET A 462 27.57 3.92 7.90
CA MET A 462 26.19 3.57 8.24
C MET A 462 26.07 3.39 9.74
N MET A 463 25.10 4.08 10.33
CA MET A 463 24.78 3.91 11.73
C MET A 463 24.09 2.56 11.94
N GLY A 464 24.56 1.83 12.96
CA GLY A 464 23.98 0.56 13.39
C GLY A 464 23.45 0.60 14.82
N SER A 465 22.39 -0.16 15.12
CA SER A 465 21.96 -0.46 16.48
C SER A 465 22.88 -1.43 17.23
N ALA A 466 22.56 -1.65 18.50
CA ALA A 466 23.20 -2.67 19.34
C ALA A 466 23.09 -4.06 18.68
N TYR A 467 24.21 -4.77 18.56
CA TYR A 467 24.31 -6.11 17.98
C TYR A 467 25.06 -7.03 18.94
N GLY A 468 24.56 -8.24 19.16
CA GLY A 468 25.22 -9.29 19.95
C GLY A 468 25.20 -9.06 21.47
N VAL A 469 24.31 -8.19 21.98
CA VAL A 469 24.18 -7.94 23.43
C VAL A 469 22.82 -8.43 23.92
N PRO A 470 22.78 -9.52 24.72
CA PRO A 470 21.54 -10.05 25.24
C PRO A 470 20.75 -9.02 26.06
N GLY A 471 19.46 -8.85 25.74
CA GLY A 471 18.54 -8.02 26.52
C GLY A 471 18.57 -6.52 26.23
N THR A 472 19.37 -6.06 25.28
CA THR A 472 19.51 -4.63 24.93
C THR A 472 18.92 -4.31 23.57
N ASN A 473 17.71 -4.83 23.33
CA ASN A 473 16.97 -4.51 22.12
C ASN A 473 16.52 -3.04 22.19
N ASN A 474 17.06 -2.20 21.30
CA ASN A 474 16.63 -0.81 21.11
C ASN A 474 15.36 -0.70 20.26
N VAL A 475 14.79 -1.84 19.86
CA VAL A 475 13.54 -1.95 19.13
C VAL A 475 12.44 -2.41 20.09
N TYR A 476 11.59 -1.48 20.48
CA TYR A 476 10.46 -1.80 21.34
C TYR A 476 9.37 -2.57 20.59
N ASP A 477 8.67 -3.46 21.28
CA ASP A 477 7.54 -4.23 20.73
C ASP A 477 6.51 -3.34 20.01
N TRP A 478 6.28 -2.12 20.49
CA TRP A 478 5.33 -1.19 19.87
C TRP A 478 5.83 -0.63 18.52
N GLN A 479 7.14 -0.48 18.34
CA GLN A 479 7.75 -0.12 17.04
C GLN A 479 7.63 -1.27 16.03
N MET A 480 7.42 -2.48 16.55
CA MET A 480 7.29 -3.72 15.77
C MET A 480 5.86 -4.17 15.59
N THR A 481 4.90 -3.53 16.27
CA THR A 481 3.51 -3.98 16.30
C THR A 481 2.64 -3.00 15.52
N TYR A 482 2.47 -3.24 14.23
CA TYR A 482 1.42 -2.59 13.44
C TYR A 482 0.25 -3.56 13.26
N ASN A 483 -0.94 -3.20 13.76
CA ASN A 483 -2.15 -4.05 13.75
C ASN A 483 -2.00 -5.42 14.44
N GLY A 484 -1.18 -5.54 15.48
CA GLY A 484 -1.04 -6.79 16.25
C GLY A 484 -0.14 -7.85 15.59
N VAL A 485 0.52 -7.50 14.49
CA VAL A 485 1.58 -8.30 13.87
C VAL A 485 2.93 -7.77 14.36
N LYS A 486 3.74 -8.64 14.97
CA LYS A 486 5.09 -8.32 15.45
C LYS A 486 6.13 -8.60 14.36
N GLY A 487 6.86 -7.57 13.89
CA GLY A 487 8.06 -7.66 13.04
C GLY A 487 7.94 -7.11 11.61
N SER A 488 9.04 -6.55 11.05
CA SER A 488 9.18 -5.95 9.69
C SER A 488 9.26 -6.94 8.53
N CYS A 489 8.69 -8.15 8.63
CA CYS A 489 8.67 -9.09 7.50
C CYS A 489 7.79 -8.66 6.31
N THR A 490 7.52 -7.37 6.11
CA THR A 490 6.57 -6.84 5.12
C THR A 490 7.19 -6.36 3.80
N GLU A 491 8.49 -6.57 3.56
CA GLU A 491 9.14 -6.09 2.34
C GLU A 491 9.30 -7.15 1.23
N ASP A 492 8.19 -7.77 0.83
CA ASP A 492 7.94 -8.09 -0.58
C ASP A 492 6.45 -8.38 -0.81
N ALA A 493 5.78 -7.57 -1.64
CA ALA A 493 4.42 -7.82 -2.13
C ALA A 493 4.33 -9.00 -3.13
N GLY A 494 5.47 -9.59 -3.52
CA GLY A 494 5.60 -10.31 -4.79
C GLY A 494 5.58 -11.84 -4.85
N GLN A 495 5.52 -12.63 -3.75
CA GLN A 495 5.57 -14.11 -3.88
C GLN A 495 4.48 -14.90 -3.16
N THR A 496 3.76 -15.71 -3.95
CA THR A 496 2.83 -16.77 -3.54
C THR A 496 3.60 -18.01 -3.05
N TYR A 497 3.17 -18.58 -1.92
CA TYR A 497 3.60 -19.87 -1.37
C TYR A 497 3.52 -21.00 -2.41
N THR A 498 4.64 -21.61 -2.81
CA THR A 498 4.69 -22.70 -3.80
C THR A 498 4.64 -24.12 -3.21
N GLY A 499 4.57 -24.26 -1.87
CA GLY A 499 4.28 -25.54 -1.22
C GLY A 499 5.46 -26.49 -0.95
N LEU A 500 6.72 -26.03 -1.00
CA LEU A 500 7.89 -26.91 -0.87
C LEU A 500 8.63 -26.91 0.48
N SER A 501 8.08 -26.34 1.57
CA SER A 501 8.61 -26.54 2.92
C SER A 501 7.53 -26.36 4.03
N PRO A 502 7.57 -27.13 5.13
CA PRO A 502 6.52 -27.12 6.15
C PRO A 502 6.58 -25.87 7.06
N PRO A 503 5.42 -25.34 7.50
CA PRO A 503 5.35 -24.17 8.38
C PRO A 503 5.87 -24.46 9.80
N LEU A 504 6.42 -23.43 10.46
CA LEU A 504 6.78 -23.49 11.89
C LEU A 504 5.51 -23.65 12.75
N ILE A 505 5.46 -24.73 13.52
CA ILE A 505 4.41 -25.02 14.49
C ILE A 505 4.90 -24.53 15.85
N LYS A 506 4.32 -23.43 16.37
CA LYS A 506 4.55 -22.98 17.76
C LYS A 506 3.34 -23.42 18.58
N ASN A 507 3.56 -24.26 19.60
CA ASN A 507 2.51 -24.77 20.50
C ASN A 507 1.29 -25.41 19.79
N GLY A 508 1.54 -26.19 18.73
CA GLY A 508 0.46 -26.88 18.00
C GLY A 508 -0.41 -25.98 17.11
N THR A 509 -0.16 -24.67 17.09
CA THR A 509 -0.84 -23.72 16.21
C THR A 509 0.06 -23.39 15.03
N LYS A 510 -0.47 -23.51 13.80
CA LYS A 510 0.23 -23.08 12.59
C LYS A 510 0.29 -21.56 12.59
N SER A 511 1.47 -21.00 12.77
CA SER A 511 1.70 -19.56 12.60
C SER A 511 1.87 -19.26 11.12
N LEU A 512 1.19 -18.24 10.60
CA LEU A 512 1.36 -17.71 9.24
C LEU A 512 2.69 -16.96 9.17
N ILE A 513 3.79 -17.70 9.11
CA ILE A 513 5.12 -17.17 8.82
C ILE A 513 5.54 -17.79 7.47
N ARG A 514 6.02 -16.95 6.55
CA ARG A 514 6.44 -17.34 5.18
C ARG A 514 7.45 -18.50 5.20
N PRO A 515 7.42 -19.44 4.24
CA PRO A 515 8.57 -20.30 3.94
C PRO A 515 9.79 -19.44 3.63
N GLU A 516 10.94 -19.84 4.17
CA GLU A 516 12.24 -19.12 4.15
C GLU A 516 12.32 -17.85 5.01
N CYS A 517 11.19 -17.32 5.48
CA CYS A 517 11.19 -16.24 6.45
C CYS A 517 11.31 -16.82 7.86
N ARG A 518 12.53 -16.88 8.37
CA ARG A 518 12.79 -17.17 9.78
C ARG A 518 12.69 -15.86 10.54
N GLY A 519 11.46 -15.40 10.78
CA GLY A 519 11.21 -14.20 11.57
C GLY A 519 11.99 -14.26 12.87
N VAL A 520 13.01 -13.41 12.97
CA VAL A 520 13.75 -13.24 14.22
C VAL A 520 12.86 -12.33 15.05
N ASP A 521 12.26 -12.90 16.09
CA ASP A 521 11.63 -12.10 17.13
C ASP A 521 12.72 -11.27 17.80
N MET A 522 12.88 -10.02 17.36
CA MET A 522 13.91 -9.11 17.86
C MET A 522 13.81 -8.91 19.38
N SER A 523 12.60 -8.96 19.93
CA SER A 523 12.37 -8.91 21.37
C SER A 523 13.01 -10.11 22.10
N ALA A 524 13.12 -11.25 21.40
CA ALA A 524 13.73 -12.46 21.91
C ALA A 524 15.21 -12.62 21.56
N HIS A 525 15.70 -11.95 20.50
CA HIS A 525 17.01 -12.23 19.94
C HIS A 525 17.99 -11.07 19.87
N GLY A 526 17.61 -9.77 19.87
CA GLY A 526 18.57 -8.65 20.01
C GLY A 526 19.76 -8.59 19.02
N ASP A 527 19.81 -9.48 18.03
CA ASP A 527 20.98 -9.76 17.20
C ASP A 527 20.78 -9.27 15.76
N THR A 528 20.00 -8.20 15.52
CA THR A 528 19.86 -7.64 14.16
C THR A 528 19.82 -6.12 14.22
N GLU A 529 20.55 -5.50 13.30
CA GLU A 529 20.67 -4.05 13.23
C GLU A 529 19.34 -3.43 12.75
N TRP A 530 18.81 -2.42 13.46
CA TRP A 530 17.51 -1.79 13.18
C TRP A 530 17.44 -1.17 11.78
N ASN A 531 18.49 -0.47 11.33
CA ASN A 531 18.50 0.16 10.00
C ASN A 531 18.62 -0.87 8.87
N VAL A 532 19.28 -2.02 9.08
CA VAL A 532 19.30 -3.20 8.19
C VAL A 532 17.91 -3.79 8.11
N PHE A 533 17.26 -3.95 9.26
CA PHE A 533 15.94 -4.56 9.35
C PHE A 533 14.81 -3.69 8.77
N MET A 534 14.95 -2.36 8.89
CA MET A 534 14.00 -1.40 8.35
C MET A 534 13.96 -1.38 6.83
N ASP A 535 15.08 -1.68 6.16
CA ASP A 535 15.14 -1.76 4.68
C ASP A 535 16.29 -2.68 4.22
N VAL A 536 16.08 -3.99 4.37
CA VAL A 536 17.09 -5.02 4.02
C VAL A 536 17.46 -4.94 2.54
N ARG A 537 16.51 -4.53 1.70
CA ARG A 537 16.72 -4.37 0.26
C ARG A 537 17.68 -3.22 -0.01
N ALA A 538 17.50 -2.06 0.63
CA ALA A 538 18.42 -0.93 0.51
C ALA A 538 19.84 -1.33 0.89
N TRP A 539 20.00 -2.06 1.99
CA TRP A 539 21.29 -2.58 2.41
C TRP A 539 21.93 -3.47 1.36
N ARG A 540 21.19 -4.47 0.86
CA ARG A 540 21.69 -5.35 -0.21
C ARG A 540 22.05 -4.58 -1.48
N MET A 541 21.28 -3.55 -1.82
CA MET A 541 21.55 -2.71 -3.00
C MET A 541 22.83 -1.90 -2.82
N VAL A 542 23.03 -1.24 -1.67
CA VAL A 542 24.25 -0.46 -1.40
C VAL A 542 25.48 -1.37 -1.35
N TYR A 543 25.43 -2.49 -0.61
CA TYR A 543 26.56 -3.42 -0.55
C TYR A 543 26.85 -4.10 -1.89
N GLY A 544 25.80 -4.56 -2.59
CA GLY A 544 25.94 -5.19 -3.90
C GLY A 544 26.56 -4.24 -4.93
N PHE A 545 26.23 -2.96 -4.85
CA PHE A 545 26.82 -1.91 -5.68
C PHE A 545 28.30 -1.67 -5.34
N LEU A 546 28.57 -1.40 -4.06
CA LEU A 546 29.91 -1.02 -3.63
C LEU A 546 30.91 -2.17 -3.65
N ALA A 547 30.43 -3.42 -3.72
CA ALA A 547 31.28 -4.60 -3.90
C ALA A 547 32.17 -4.52 -5.15
N SER A 548 31.79 -3.71 -6.15
CA SER A 548 32.59 -3.47 -7.36
C SER A 548 33.33 -2.13 -7.37
N SER A 549 33.15 -1.32 -6.32
CA SER A 549 33.73 0.01 -6.18
C SER A 549 34.96 -0.01 -5.24
N PRO A 550 35.83 1.00 -5.27
CA PRO A 550 36.89 1.16 -4.27
C PRO A 550 36.37 1.71 -2.93
N ALA A 551 35.07 1.98 -2.80
CA ALA A 551 34.53 2.61 -1.61
C ALA A 551 34.41 1.62 -0.45
N ASP A 552 34.85 2.04 0.73
CA ASP A 552 34.69 1.27 1.95
C ASP A 552 33.31 1.51 2.56
N VAL A 553 32.71 0.47 3.14
CA VAL A 553 31.45 0.56 3.90
C VAL A 553 31.69 0.21 5.35
N TYR A 554 31.43 1.15 6.23
CA TYR A 554 31.56 1.01 7.68
C TYR A 554 30.18 0.98 8.32
N VAL A 555 29.90 -0.05 9.10
CA VAL A 555 28.72 -0.11 9.99
C VAL A 555 29.17 0.15 11.41
N LEU A 556 28.67 1.23 11.99
CA LEU A 556 28.97 1.64 13.36
C LEU A 556 27.94 1.03 14.31
N ALA A 557 28.21 -0.17 14.83
CA ALA A 557 27.35 -0.82 15.82
C ALA A 557 27.47 -0.16 17.20
N ALA A 558 26.42 0.51 17.66
CA ALA A 558 26.45 1.32 18.88
C ALA A 558 25.95 0.54 20.13
N ASN A 559 26.73 -0.44 20.62
CA ASN A 559 26.53 -0.96 21.99
C ASN A 559 26.94 0.06 23.06
N ALA A 560 27.78 1.03 22.68
CA ALA A 560 28.36 2.07 23.52
C ALA A 560 27.36 2.97 24.25
N THR A 561 26.18 3.20 23.68
CA THR A 561 25.27 4.28 24.07
C THR A 561 24.12 3.81 24.94
N LEU A 562 23.95 2.49 25.12
CA LEU A 562 22.90 1.88 25.93
C LEU A 562 22.87 2.41 27.38
N ASN A 563 24.01 2.87 27.89
CA ASN A 563 24.18 3.42 29.23
C ASN A 563 24.35 4.96 29.27
N MET A 564 24.03 5.66 28.18
CA MET A 564 24.12 7.12 28.09
C MET A 564 22.76 7.76 27.81
N PRO A 565 21.77 7.60 28.70
CA PRO A 565 20.48 8.24 28.55
C PRO A 565 20.67 9.75 28.56
N VAL A 566 20.02 10.42 27.62
CA VAL A 566 19.85 11.86 27.60
C VAL A 566 18.61 12.16 28.41
N THR A 567 18.71 13.05 29.39
CA THR A 567 17.54 13.60 30.08
C THR A 567 17.16 14.95 29.49
N LEU A 568 15.90 15.34 29.61
CA LEU A 568 15.44 16.64 29.14
C LEU A 568 16.18 17.76 29.89
N GLU A 569 16.37 17.59 31.20
CA GLU A 569 17.12 18.52 32.03
C GLU A 569 18.57 18.71 31.54
N GLN A 570 19.25 17.64 31.13
CA GLN A 570 20.58 17.74 30.52
C GLN A 570 20.54 18.51 29.20
N MET A 571 19.59 18.20 28.31
CA MET A 571 19.49 18.91 27.02
C MET A 571 19.14 20.38 27.20
N GLU A 572 18.22 20.71 28.11
CA GLU A 572 17.89 22.10 28.47
C GLU A 572 19.08 22.83 29.06
N LEU A 573 19.84 22.17 29.95
CA LEU A 573 21.07 22.71 30.52
C LEU A 573 22.10 23.02 29.44
N TYR A 574 22.35 22.10 28.50
CA TYR A 574 23.34 22.31 27.43
C TYR A 574 22.86 23.29 26.38
N ALA A 575 21.60 23.21 25.96
CA ALA A 575 21.00 24.18 25.05
C ALA A 575 21.09 25.60 25.62
N SER A 576 20.93 25.77 26.94
CA SER A 576 21.07 27.07 27.61
C SER A 576 22.46 27.69 27.45
N GLN A 577 23.49 26.89 27.15
CA GLN A 577 24.88 27.33 26.94
C GLN A 577 25.17 27.73 25.50
N LEU A 578 24.26 27.43 24.55
CA LEU A 578 24.39 27.82 23.16
C LEU A 578 24.24 29.35 23.03
N ALA A 579 25.14 29.98 22.28
CA ALA A 579 25.20 31.41 22.04
C ALA A 579 24.04 31.88 21.16
N ASP A 580 23.63 31.05 20.20
CA ASP A 580 22.50 31.29 19.32
C ASP A 580 21.16 30.99 20.05
N PRO A 581 20.30 32.01 20.26
CA PRO A 581 19.01 31.82 20.92
C PRO A 581 18.04 30.94 20.12
N ASP A 582 18.11 30.93 18.79
CA ASP A 582 17.24 30.10 17.94
C ASP A 582 17.69 28.64 17.99
N LEU A 583 19.01 28.39 17.92
CA LEU A 583 19.56 27.04 18.09
C LEU A 583 19.26 26.47 19.48
N ARG A 584 19.31 27.31 20.52
CA ARG A 584 18.88 26.93 21.88
C ARG A 584 17.44 26.44 21.92
N ILE A 585 16.51 27.20 21.32
CA ILE A 585 15.09 26.82 21.33
C ILE A 585 14.89 25.55 20.48
N PHE A 586 15.52 25.46 19.31
CA PHE A 586 15.47 24.28 18.45
C PHE A 586 15.92 23.01 19.16
N VAL A 587 17.11 23.01 19.76
CA VAL A 587 17.67 21.84 20.48
C VAL A 587 16.79 21.44 21.66
N THR A 588 16.21 22.42 22.34
CA THR A 588 15.29 22.17 23.46
C THR A 588 13.99 21.52 23.00
N GLU A 589 13.35 22.04 21.95
CA GLU A 589 12.09 21.48 21.42
C GLU A 589 12.30 20.12 20.76
N LEU A 590 13.43 19.91 20.09
CA LEU A 590 13.84 18.61 19.56
C LEU A 590 14.01 17.59 20.69
N ALA A 591 14.71 17.95 21.77
CA ALA A 591 14.89 17.09 22.92
C ALA A 591 13.56 16.70 23.58
N LYS A 592 12.62 17.66 23.73
CA LYS A 592 11.27 17.38 24.25
C LYS A 592 10.54 16.37 23.37
N ALA A 593 10.52 16.59 22.05
CA ALA A 593 9.84 15.69 21.12
C ALA A 593 10.41 14.26 21.16
N PHE A 594 11.74 14.12 21.19
CA PHE A 594 12.40 12.81 21.24
C PHE A 594 12.20 12.11 22.60
N LEU A 595 12.22 12.85 23.70
CA LEU A 595 12.08 12.27 25.04
C LEU A 595 10.63 11.95 25.41
N GLU A 596 9.65 12.69 24.88
CA GLU A 596 8.23 12.32 24.97
C GLU A 596 7.92 11.00 24.25
N ALA A 597 8.71 10.63 23.23
CA ALA A 597 8.62 9.35 22.53
C ALA A 597 9.25 8.16 23.28
N GLY A 598 9.87 8.39 24.46
CA GLY A 598 10.33 7.35 25.37
C GLY A 598 11.72 7.61 25.95
N GLU A 599 12.76 7.47 25.13
CA GLU A 599 14.17 7.61 25.54
C GLU A 599 14.99 8.20 24.38
N ALA A 600 15.85 9.18 24.69
CA ALA A 600 16.86 9.69 23.76
C ALA A 600 18.27 9.33 24.30
N LYS A 601 19.20 9.03 23.40
CA LYS A 601 20.58 8.66 23.72
C LYS A 601 21.54 9.61 23.00
N TRP A 602 22.81 9.67 23.39
CA TRP A 602 23.83 10.52 22.74
C TRP A 602 24.32 10.00 21.36
N TRP A 603 23.63 9.00 20.80
CA TRP A 603 23.99 8.23 19.61
C TRP A 603 24.29 9.04 18.34
N ASP A 604 23.44 9.99 17.95
CA ASP A 604 23.62 10.81 16.74
C ASP A 604 24.84 11.76 16.86
N ALA A 605 25.03 12.35 18.04
CA ALA A 605 26.13 13.28 18.31
C ALA A 605 27.50 12.60 18.32
N GLN A 606 27.58 11.36 18.83
CA GLN A 606 28.83 10.59 18.83
C GLN A 606 29.26 10.17 17.42
N CYS A 607 28.32 9.80 16.54
CA CYS A 607 28.61 9.51 15.14
C CYS A 607 29.17 10.76 14.43
N ALA A 608 28.56 11.92 14.66
CA ALA A 608 29.04 13.19 14.08
C ALA A 608 30.48 13.52 14.53
N VAL A 609 30.82 13.29 15.80
CA VAL A 609 32.17 13.51 16.33
C VAL A 609 33.19 12.51 15.80
N ALA A 610 32.83 11.22 15.70
CA ALA A 610 33.69 10.21 15.11
C ALA A 610 34.02 10.57 13.65
N MET A 611 33.04 11.10 12.90
CA MET A 611 33.25 11.57 11.54
C MET A 611 34.13 12.79 11.43
N ASP A 612 33.94 13.82 12.26
CA ASP A 612 34.81 15.00 12.25
C ASP A 612 36.28 14.60 12.45
N GLN A 613 36.54 13.64 13.33
CA GLN A 613 37.88 13.11 13.58
C GLN A 613 38.48 12.39 12.36
N VAL A 614 37.66 11.61 11.64
CA VAL A 614 38.07 10.93 10.39
C VAL A 614 38.32 11.95 9.28
N LEU A 615 37.43 12.93 9.10
CA LEU A 615 37.50 13.93 8.04
C LEU A 615 38.63 14.95 8.24
N SER A 616 38.88 15.35 9.49
CA SER A 616 39.96 16.27 9.84
C SER A 616 41.35 15.62 9.83
N GLY A 617 41.43 14.29 9.63
CA GLY A 617 42.68 13.54 9.71
C GLY A 617 43.29 13.55 11.11
N GLN A 618 42.50 13.85 12.15
CA GLN A 618 42.92 13.78 13.54
C GLN A 618 43.10 12.31 13.94
N SER A 619 44.34 11.83 13.84
CA SER A 619 44.76 10.46 14.14
C SER A 619 44.70 10.07 15.63
N ILE A 620 44.13 10.94 16.49
CA ILE A 620 44.15 10.78 17.95
C ILE A 620 42.79 11.17 18.58
N GLY A 621 41.70 11.02 17.85
CA GLY A 621 40.35 11.22 18.36
C GLY A 621 39.85 10.07 19.24
N VAL A 622 38.99 10.36 20.21
CA VAL A 622 38.46 9.39 21.21
C VAL A 622 37.87 8.14 20.56
N CYS A 623 37.21 8.28 19.40
CA CYS A 623 36.59 7.17 18.67
C CYS A 623 37.48 6.62 17.54
N SER A 624 38.28 7.46 16.87
CA SER A 624 39.11 7.07 15.72
C SER A 624 40.33 6.22 16.11
N ASN A 625 40.95 6.52 17.24
CA ASN A 625 42.12 5.79 17.77
C ASN A 625 41.73 4.38 18.25
N TRP A 626 40.48 4.20 18.69
CA TRP A 626 39.90 2.89 19.01
C TRP A 626 39.59 2.09 17.74
N ALA A 627 38.95 2.73 16.74
CA ALA A 627 38.68 2.12 15.44
C ALA A 627 39.97 1.59 14.77
N GLU A 628 41.04 2.38 14.81
CA GLU A 628 42.38 1.99 14.34
C GLU A 628 43.06 0.91 15.22
N LYS A 629 43.11 1.06 16.55
CA LYS A 629 43.92 0.18 17.44
C LYS A 629 43.28 -1.17 17.73
N LYS A 630 41.96 -1.25 17.80
CA LYS A 630 41.27 -2.52 18.09
C LYS A 630 41.06 -3.36 16.84
N LYS A 631 41.52 -2.89 15.66
CA LYS A 631 41.15 -3.44 14.36
C LYS A 631 39.65 -3.68 14.35
N THR A 632 38.87 -2.65 14.67
CA THR A 632 37.43 -2.82 14.88
C THR A 632 36.87 -3.59 13.71
N SER A 633 36.40 -4.80 14.02
CA SER A 633 35.44 -5.49 13.21
C SER A 633 34.24 -4.54 13.17
N VAL A 634 34.21 -3.69 12.14
CA VAL A 634 32.96 -3.42 11.42
C VAL A 634 32.24 -4.76 11.39
N SER A 635 30.95 -4.79 11.71
CA SER A 635 30.14 -5.98 11.53
C SER A 635 30.19 -6.41 10.04
N LEU A 636 31.22 -7.20 9.77
CA LEU A 636 31.48 -8.27 8.83
C LEU A 636 31.56 -8.02 7.32
N ILE A 637 32.56 -8.70 6.76
CA ILE A 637 32.59 -9.11 5.35
C ILE A 637 31.31 -9.87 5.06
N TRP A 638 30.39 -9.24 4.31
CA TRP A 638 29.24 -9.90 3.74
C TRP A 638 29.72 -11.02 2.80
N ARG A 639 29.46 -12.30 3.12
CA ARG A 639 29.66 -13.40 2.17
C ARG A 639 28.43 -13.54 1.30
N SER A 640 28.57 -13.19 0.02
CA SER A 640 27.52 -13.36 -0.99
C SER A 640 27.26 -14.82 -1.39
N ASN A 641 28.14 -15.76 -1.00
CA ASN A 641 28.00 -17.19 -1.28
C ASN A 641 27.84 -17.98 0.03
N LEU A 642 26.61 -18.43 0.30
CA LEU A 642 26.31 -19.39 1.36
C LEU A 642 26.74 -20.80 0.93
N THR A 643 27.19 -21.62 1.87
CA THR A 643 27.41 -23.05 1.62
C THR A 643 26.10 -23.82 1.66
N GLU A 644 26.03 -24.96 0.96
CA GLU A 644 24.84 -25.83 0.92
C GLU A 644 24.45 -26.26 2.34
N GLY A 645 23.33 -25.74 2.86
CA GLY A 645 22.82 -26.03 4.21
C GLY A 645 22.85 -24.87 5.20
N GLU A 646 23.50 -23.73 4.89
CA GLU A 646 23.39 -22.51 5.70
C GLU A 646 22.05 -21.80 5.46
N LEU A 647 21.32 -21.53 6.55
CA LEU A 647 19.92 -21.10 6.52
C LEU A 647 19.72 -19.59 6.70
N ASN A 648 20.77 -18.79 6.50
CA ASN A 648 20.66 -17.34 6.56
C ASN A 648 20.78 -16.72 5.16
N PRO A 649 19.65 -16.52 4.42
CA PRO A 649 19.66 -15.98 3.06
C PRO A 649 20.15 -14.52 2.98
N TYR A 650 20.36 -13.87 4.14
CA TYR A 650 20.82 -12.50 4.28
C TYR A 650 22.34 -12.42 4.53
N GLY A 651 23.08 -13.53 4.34
CA GLY A 651 24.41 -13.66 4.92
C GLY A 651 24.29 -13.87 6.43
N SER A 652 25.06 -14.80 6.99
CA SER A 652 25.25 -14.83 8.43
C SER A 652 26.19 -13.67 8.80
N VAL A 653 25.73 -12.81 9.71
CA VAL A 653 26.65 -12.03 10.51
C VAL A 653 27.32 -13.05 11.45
N TYR A 654 28.40 -13.69 11.00
CA TYR A 654 29.18 -14.61 11.83
C TYR A 654 29.99 -13.79 12.82
N ASP A 655 29.80 -14.00 14.12
CA ASP A 655 30.80 -13.59 15.10
C ASP A 655 32.15 -14.11 14.62
N ASP A 656 33.04 -13.19 14.23
CA ASP A 656 34.43 -13.54 14.11
C ASP A 656 34.84 -14.05 15.50
N ALA A 657 35.27 -15.30 15.59
CA ALA A 657 35.58 -15.93 16.87
C ALA A 657 36.74 -15.24 17.60
N ASP A 658 37.54 -14.46 16.85
CA ASP A 658 38.57 -13.56 17.36
C ASP A 658 38.06 -12.11 17.54
N ALA A 659 36.88 -11.78 17.00
CA ALA A 659 36.20 -10.51 17.26
C ALA A 659 35.53 -10.55 18.62
N HIS A 660 36.27 -10.09 19.62
CA HIS A 660 35.65 -9.65 20.85
C HIS A 660 34.84 -8.38 20.55
N ALA A 661 33.51 -8.48 20.49
CA ALA A 661 32.67 -7.33 20.82
C ALA A 661 33.18 -6.83 22.18
N PRO A 662 33.74 -5.62 22.28
CA PRO A 662 34.30 -5.18 23.53
C PRO A 662 33.17 -5.12 24.57
N LEU A 663 33.55 -5.35 25.84
CA LEU A 663 32.69 -5.03 26.96
C LEU A 663 32.10 -3.61 26.75
N ILE A 664 30.86 -3.44 27.19
CA ILE A 664 29.97 -2.25 27.12
C ILE A 664 30.63 -0.92 27.56
N ASP A 665 31.88 -0.96 28.01
CA ASP A 665 32.63 0.12 28.66
C ASP A 665 33.16 1.20 27.68
N TYR A 666 32.74 1.16 26.40
CA TYR A 666 33.20 2.00 25.30
C TYR A 666 33.17 3.53 25.55
N CYS A 667 32.34 4.02 26.47
CA CYS A 667 32.28 5.45 26.81
C CYS A 667 32.40 5.75 28.30
N LEU A 668 32.75 4.78 29.15
CA LEU A 668 33.06 5.09 30.55
C LEU A 668 34.41 5.83 30.68
N ASP A 669 35.35 5.58 29.77
CA ASP A 669 36.57 6.37 29.60
C ASP A 669 36.49 7.35 28.40
N GLY A 670 35.38 7.32 27.66
CA GLY A 670 35.06 8.33 26.66
C GLY A 670 34.85 9.64 27.41
N ASN A 671 35.83 10.53 27.31
CA ASN A 671 35.86 11.75 28.07
C ASN A 671 34.63 12.62 27.69
N VAL A 672 33.51 12.41 28.40
CA VAL A 672 32.27 13.20 28.28
C VAL A 672 32.63 14.67 28.42
N THR A 673 33.56 14.97 29.31
CA THR A 673 34.15 16.28 29.46
C THR A 673 34.81 16.78 28.17
N GLN A 674 35.45 15.97 27.33
CA GLN A 674 35.98 16.39 26.01
C GLN A 674 34.90 16.63 24.94
N MET A 675 33.81 15.85 24.93
CA MET A 675 32.63 16.18 24.11
C MET A 675 32.11 17.58 24.47
N TRP A 676 32.07 17.90 25.76
CA TRP A 676 31.57 19.17 26.28
C TRP A 676 32.58 20.32 26.31
N GLU A 677 33.86 20.06 26.42
CA GLU A 677 34.92 21.06 26.55
C GLU A 677 35.70 21.29 25.25
N VAL A 678 35.58 20.40 24.26
CA VAL A 678 36.29 20.52 22.98
C VAL A 678 35.32 20.65 21.81
N TYR A 679 34.30 19.80 21.72
CA TYR A 679 33.36 19.82 20.59
C TYR A 679 32.19 20.78 20.78
N TRP A 680 31.56 20.78 21.95
CA TRP A 680 30.46 21.70 22.25
C TRP A 680 30.86 23.18 22.10
N PRO A 681 32.07 23.62 22.51
CA PRO A 681 32.51 24.99 22.25
C PRO A 681 32.67 25.29 20.76
N GLN A 682 33.05 24.33 19.91
CA GLN A 682 33.12 24.54 18.46
C GLN A 682 31.73 24.74 17.84
N VAL A 683 30.73 23.96 18.27
CA VAL A 683 29.32 24.16 17.88
C VAL A 683 28.80 25.52 18.40
N ASN A 684 29.28 25.95 19.56
CA ASN A 684 28.93 27.22 20.19
C ASN A 684 29.66 28.44 19.56
N GLU A 685 30.81 28.23 18.91
CA GLU A 685 31.69 29.27 18.35
C GLU A 685 31.47 29.52 16.85
N THR A 686 30.71 28.67 16.14
CA THR A 686 30.32 28.93 14.74
C THR A 686 29.36 30.12 14.64
N ASN A 687 29.92 31.30 14.35
CA ASN A 687 29.23 32.46 13.80
C ASN A 687 28.95 32.31 12.30
#